data_AF-A0A497CVJ3-F1
#
_entry.id   AF-A0A497CVJ3-F1
#
_cell.length_a   1.000
_cell.length_b   1.000
_cell.length_c   1.000
_cell.angle_alpha   90.00
_cell.angle_beta   90.00
_cell.angle_gamma   90.00
#
_symmetry.space_group_name_H-M   'P 1'
#
loop_
_entity.id
_entity.type
_entity.pdbx_description
1 polymer ?
#
loop_
_entity_poly.entity_id
_entity_poly.type
_entity_poly.pdbx_seq_one_letter_code
_entity_poly.pdbx_strand_id
1 'polypeptide(L)'
;MKMKTFTPTEAAKRLLLFFVLVLLTGSISAQVGINTDGSTPNSSAMLDIKSDTAGLLIPRMTATQRDAINNPAEGLMVFVTDTQSFWFYNSGTSSWVELKDSVSTNTSELADDDNDTKVMVERYADEDIIRFNMSGTEYFNMNQGRLNVNGTGLSVFLGNGAGAGDDLSSNRNVFVGNMSGHANINGYRNSAIGAYSLYTNTTGSLNTANGYYALYYNTSGTGNTANGNFSAYHNTSGENNTADGRNSLFYTNTGNNNTASGYQSLFGNNTGSSNVAVGVSTLYHNGTRSNLVAVGDSALFNNGSGASGENQALRNTAIGSKALYSNTTGNDNTANGFQTLYSTVSGSQNTAVGSKALYGNSTGNHNTSVGYHALMLNTNGNYNFTGGAFALNSNTEGDYNSAGGATALYNNTLGDANTAFGEGALYHNKSNSNSVAMGYHAMYYADDRTLGRATQNTAIGYEALRGSSTAASNFGQKNTSVGYQALMENTNGDKNTASGVEALRSNTSGDYNLASGAEALMSNTSGNYNSAGGVSSLTNNTTGGQNTAYGNSALKNNKANSATVAVRHQAMFFADDRTSGRTTYNTAIGLRALRGSSTAANNTGRYNTSVGYQALMENTNGNNNTASGVEALSSNTSGDDNSAFGESALNSNKGNSGSVAMGYHAMLYADDRTSGRTTYNTAIGYEALRGSTTAANNTGQYNTSVGYRSLYSNTTGNHNVANGYNVLTANTSGYYNTASGYSALAGNITGNFNTASGHFALSGNTNGDGNTAFGNSALYNNSSNSGSVAVGCKAMLFSDNRTAGRITYNTAIGYESQRGSSTPSNNTGRYNTSVGYQSLSLNTTGDYNIAIGSTTLLSSSGDANIAIGTSALKYTNGSYNIALGYNAGIGLTSGNRNILIGYDISNPVSNSSSNRMSIGNIIFANGIDGTGTVISSGNVGIGISNPAYRLHVVSNSSNATMALRQNGDGSILKAYDEDNDEVWNVTKGSMWFYNGDHHHTLAFHSYDNTPSSAGSIVLYNAAGTSATIVLDGDYDGDGRITTQELRITGGSDLSEFFELTDVDNIEKGMVVSIDENNPGHLTVSNTAYDKKVAGIISGAKDIKPGLIMSQQGTIADGEHLIALSGRVYCMVDATENPVEIGDMLTTSEVPGHAMKVNDFDQARGAIIGKAMTSLKTGRGLVLVLVSLQ
;
A
#
# COMPACT_ATOMS: atom_id res chain seq x y z
N MET A 1 90.73 -27.92 67.90
CA MET A 1 90.79 -27.37 69.28
C MET A 1 92.05 -27.92 69.97
N LYS A 2 92.41 -27.44 71.18
CA LYS A 2 93.50 -27.96 72.06
C LYS A 2 93.23 -29.43 72.48
N MET A 3 94.11 -30.31 73.02
CA MET A 3 95.58 -30.48 73.29
C MET A 3 95.78 -31.96 73.83
N LYS A 4 96.93 -32.59 74.18
CA LYS A 4 98.38 -32.24 74.31
C LYS A 4 99.33 -33.48 74.26
N THR A 5 100.59 -33.24 73.88
CA THR A 5 101.92 -33.88 74.17
C THR A 5 102.15 -34.97 75.25
N PHE A 6 103.18 -35.82 75.06
CA PHE A 6 104.47 -35.84 75.84
C PHE A 6 105.66 -36.54 75.07
N THR A 7 106.92 -36.51 75.58
CA THR A 7 108.24 -36.65 74.87
C THR A 7 109.30 -37.47 75.69
N PRO A 8 110.67 -37.55 75.45
CA PRO A 8 111.68 -37.09 74.42
C PRO A 8 112.61 -38.28 73.89
N THR A 9 113.92 -38.35 73.48
CA THR A 9 115.22 -37.62 73.11
C THR A 9 116.22 -38.71 72.55
N GLU A 10 117.53 -38.65 72.17
CA GLU A 10 118.60 -37.85 71.44
C GLU A 10 119.93 -38.73 71.45
N ALA A 11 121.17 -38.51 70.93
CA ALA A 11 121.92 -37.79 69.85
C ALA A 11 123.46 -38.07 70.05
N ALA A 12 124.52 -37.89 69.20
CA ALA A 12 124.85 -37.68 67.76
C ALA A 12 126.44 -37.62 67.59
N LYS A 13 127.03 -37.22 66.41
CA LYS A 13 128.50 -36.90 66.11
C LYS A 13 129.40 -38.14 65.75
N ARG A 14 130.63 -38.15 65.12
CA ARG A 14 131.64 -37.27 64.41
C ARG A 14 132.74 -38.19 63.72
N LEU A 15 133.86 -37.80 63.04
CA LEU A 15 134.11 -37.04 61.77
C LEU A 15 135.64 -37.04 61.29
N LEU A 16 135.92 -37.19 59.97
CA LEU A 16 137.10 -36.72 59.11
C LEU A 16 138.45 -37.50 58.82
N LEU A 17 138.71 -37.70 57.49
CA LEU A 17 139.96 -37.59 56.64
C LEU A 17 141.14 -38.63 56.49
N PHE A 18 141.43 -38.99 55.21
CA PHE A 18 142.73 -38.95 54.44
C PHE A 18 143.41 -40.25 53.85
N PHE A 19 143.95 -40.13 52.61
CA PHE A 19 144.85 -41.01 51.77
C PHE A 19 144.34 -42.28 51.01
N VAL A 20 145.22 -42.89 50.16
CA VAL A 20 144.93 -43.58 48.84
C VAL A 20 145.94 -44.70 48.46
N LEU A 21 145.52 -45.86 47.88
CA LEU A 21 146.16 -46.62 46.73
C LEU A 21 145.33 -47.87 46.23
N VAL A 22 145.91 -48.85 45.47
CA VAL A 22 145.22 -49.72 44.46
C VAL A 22 145.69 -51.22 44.42
N LEU A 23 144.81 -52.22 44.09
CA LEU A 23 144.99 -53.40 43.14
C LEU A 23 144.23 -54.77 43.42
N LEU A 24 143.54 -55.30 42.38
CA LEU A 24 143.27 -56.70 41.85
C LEU A 24 142.77 -57.99 42.63
N THR A 25 141.68 -58.60 42.08
CA THR A 25 141.33 -60.06 41.77
C THR A 25 140.96 -61.21 42.76
N GLY A 26 139.75 -61.83 42.58
CA GLY A 26 139.50 -63.30 42.32
C GLY A 26 138.93 -64.27 43.40
N SER A 27 137.91 -65.13 43.11
CA SER A 27 137.52 -66.42 43.82
C SER A 27 136.30 -67.22 43.22
N ILE A 28 135.91 -68.38 43.83
CA ILE A 28 135.00 -69.48 43.30
C ILE A 28 134.03 -70.05 44.39
N SER A 29 132.91 -70.74 44.04
CA SER A 29 132.45 -72.09 44.58
C SER A 29 130.93 -72.47 44.55
N ALA A 30 130.65 -73.78 44.34
CA ALA A 30 129.64 -74.74 44.88
C ALA A 30 128.13 -74.43 45.20
N GLN A 31 127.29 -75.49 45.19
CA GLN A 31 125.86 -75.54 45.58
C GLN A 31 125.63 -75.93 47.07
N VAL A 32 124.40 -75.75 47.60
CA VAL A 32 124.04 -75.94 49.02
C VAL A 32 122.67 -76.64 49.20
N GLY A 33 122.54 -77.50 50.22
CA GLY A 33 121.28 -78.10 50.67
C GLY A 33 121.00 -77.84 52.16
N ILE A 34 119.73 -77.77 52.56
CA ILE A 34 119.32 -77.50 53.96
C ILE A 34 118.27 -78.52 54.40
N ASN A 35 118.73 -79.57 55.09
CA ASN A 35 117.91 -80.59 55.73
C ASN A 35 118.53 -81.01 57.08
N THR A 36 117.76 -81.73 57.90
CA THR A 36 118.21 -82.27 59.19
C THR A 36 118.47 -83.78 59.16
N ASP A 37 118.18 -84.45 58.04
CA ASP A 37 118.41 -85.89 57.83
C ASP A 37 119.80 -86.19 57.24
N GLY A 38 120.55 -85.16 56.80
CA GLY A 38 121.87 -85.31 56.18
C GLY A 38 121.82 -85.86 54.76
N SER A 39 120.64 -85.86 54.12
CA SER A 39 120.50 -86.29 52.74
C SER A 39 121.22 -85.32 51.78
N THR A 40 121.77 -85.84 50.69
CA THR A 40 122.33 -84.99 49.63
C THR A 40 121.20 -84.20 48.96
N PRO A 41 121.32 -82.88 48.78
CA PRO A 41 120.30 -82.08 48.10
C PRO A 41 120.01 -82.63 46.70
N ASN A 42 118.76 -82.52 46.27
CA ASN A 42 118.29 -83.08 45.00
C ASN A 42 119.11 -82.53 43.82
N SER A 43 119.53 -83.40 42.90
CA SER A 43 120.36 -83.05 41.75
C SER A 43 119.68 -82.12 40.73
N SER A 44 118.36 -81.89 40.84
CA SER A 44 117.64 -80.85 40.10
C SER A 44 117.50 -79.51 40.85
N ALA A 45 117.83 -79.46 42.14
CA ALA A 45 117.60 -78.31 43.01
C ALA A 45 118.91 -77.56 43.31
N MET A 46 118.96 -76.26 42.97
CA MET A 46 120.08 -75.39 43.35
C MET A 46 119.98 -74.88 44.80
N LEU A 47 118.82 -75.06 45.42
CA LEU A 47 118.55 -74.93 46.86
C LEU A 47 117.42 -75.91 47.19
N ASP A 48 117.65 -76.81 48.13
CA ASP A 48 116.70 -77.83 48.58
C ASP A 48 116.43 -77.64 50.09
N ILE A 49 115.15 -77.60 50.47
CA ILE A 49 114.70 -77.27 51.83
C ILE A 49 113.54 -78.19 52.20
N LYS A 50 113.70 -78.96 53.30
CA LYS A 50 112.75 -79.98 53.74
C LYS A 50 112.58 -79.93 55.25
N SER A 51 111.36 -79.75 55.74
CA SER A 51 111.04 -79.68 57.16
C SER A 51 109.57 -80.04 57.43
N ASP A 52 109.34 -80.78 58.52
CA ASP A 52 108.03 -81.28 58.93
C ASP A 52 107.38 -80.39 60.01
N THR A 53 108.13 -79.40 60.52
CA THR A 53 107.78 -78.57 61.69
C THR A 53 108.06 -77.07 61.51
N ALA A 54 108.63 -76.68 60.37
CA ALA A 54 108.89 -75.29 59.99
C ALA A 54 108.67 -75.08 58.48
N GLY A 55 108.58 -73.82 58.03
CA GLY A 55 108.32 -73.47 56.62
C GLY A 55 109.22 -72.35 56.10
N LEU A 56 109.20 -72.14 54.78
CA LEU A 56 109.97 -71.10 54.10
C LEU A 56 109.32 -69.71 54.28
N LEU A 57 110.09 -68.74 54.78
CA LEU A 57 109.65 -67.35 54.89
C LEU A 57 110.10 -66.55 53.64
N ILE A 58 109.18 -66.24 52.73
CA ILE A 58 109.46 -65.47 51.51
C ILE A 58 109.54 -63.94 51.78
N PRO A 59 110.14 -63.13 50.89
CA PRO A 59 110.23 -61.68 51.06
C PRO A 59 108.88 -61.00 51.25
N ARG A 60 108.83 -60.08 52.22
CA ARG A 60 107.65 -59.29 52.58
C ARG A 60 107.91 -57.82 52.30
N MET A 61 107.07 -57.17 51.50
CA MET A 61 107.26 -55.79 51.03
C MET A 61 105.92 -55.12 50.70
N THR A 62 105.90 -53.79 50.55
CA THR A 62 104.69 -53.08 50.10
C THR A 62 104.51 -53.12 48.58
N ALA A 63 103.30 -52.84 48.08
CA ALA A 63 103.02 -52.75 46.64
C ALA A 63 103.95 -51.72 45.95
N THR A 64 104.20 -50.57 46.56
CA THR A 64 105.14 -49.56 46.03
C THR A 64 106.59 -50.07 45.93
N GLN A 65 107.00 -50.98 46.81
CA GLN A 65 108.33 -51.60 46.77
C GLN A 65 108.41 -52.72 45.72
N ARG A 66 107.33 -53.52 45.60
CA ARG A 66 107.14 -54.54 44.56
C ARG A 66 107.19 -53.94 43.16
N ASP A 67 106.48 -52.83 42.95
CA ASP A 67 106.37 -52.17 41.64
C ASP A 67 107.61 -51.33 41.28
N ALA A 68 108.51 -51.10 42.24
CA ALA A 68 109.82 -50.48 42.02
C ALA A 68 110.93 -51.48 41.64
N ILE A 69 110.62 -52.78 41.50
CA ILE A 69 111.58 -53.80 41.06
C ILE A 69 111.80 -53.65 39.55
N ASN A 70 112.95 -53.09 39.17
CA ASN A 70 113.36 -53.02 37.76
C ASN A 70 113.69 -54.42 37.24
N ASN A 71 113.09 -54.80 36.09
CA ASN A 71 113.25 -56.10 35.44
C ASN A 71 113.06 -57.31 36.40
N PRO A 72 111.88 -57.51 37.01
CA PRO A 72 111.65 -58.66 37.87
C PRO A 72 111.70 -59.97 37.07
N ALA A 73 112.17 -61.04 37.69
CA ALA A 73 112.23 -62.36 37.08
C ALA A 73 110.83 -63.00 36.97
N GLU A 74 110.61 -63.81 35.93
CA GLU A 74 109.42 -64.65 35.79
C GLU A 74 109.25 -65.55 37.03
N GLY A 75 108.03 -65.61 37.57
CA GLY A 75 107.72 -66.41 38.75
C GLY A 75 108.31 -65.89 40.07
N LEU A 76 108.88 -64.68 40.11
CA LEU A 76 109.33 -64.07 41.36
C LEU A 76 108.13 -63.89 42.32
N MET A 77 108.09 -64.67 43.40
CA MET A 77 107.03 -64.61 44.42
C MET A 77 107.36 -63.66 45.56
N VAL A 78 106.38 -62.87 45.98
CA VAL A 78 106.45 -61.98 47.15
C VAL A 78 105.15 -62.04 47.96
N PHE A 79 105.24 -61.74 49.25
CA PHE A 79 104.06 -61.47 50.08
C PHE A 79 103.89 -59.97 50.25
N VAL A 80 102.78 -59.43 49.73
CA VAL A 80 102.52 -57.98 49.68
C VAL A 80 101.85 -57.56 50.98
N THR A 81 102.55 -56.82 51.84
CA THR A 81 102.14 -56.62 53.24
C THR A 81 100.97 -55.67 53.44
N ASP A 82 100.72 -54.79 52.47
CA ASP A 82 99.63 -53.83 52.42
C ASP A 82 98.33 -54.39 51.81
N THR A 83 98.41 -55.46 51.00
CA THR A 83 97.23 -56.26 50.58
C THR A 83 97.05 -57.55 51.39
N GLN A 84 98.09 -57.98 52.11
CA GLN A 84 98.20 -59.25 52.85
C GLN A 84 97.99 -60.51 51.97
N SER A 85 98.31 -60.41 50.68
CA SER A 85 98.14 -61.50 49.70
C SER A 85 99.46 -61.92 49.04
N PHE A 86 99.47 -63.14 48.48
CA PHE A 86 100.59 -63.66 47.70
C PHE A 86 100.50 -63.20 46.24
N TRP A 87 101.60 -62.69 45.72
CA TRP A 87 101.72 -62.25 44.33
C TRP A 87 102.95 -62.88 43.67
N PHE A 88 102.88 -63.11 42.37
CA PHE A 88 104.03 -63.45 41.54
C PHE A 88 104.14 -62.49 40.35
N TYR A 89 105.35 -62.28 39.85
CA TYR A 89 105.56 -61.50 38.63
C TYR A 89 105.43 -62.39 37.39
N ASN A 90 104.55 -61.98 36.48
CA ASN A 90 104.38 -62.56 35.16
C ASN A 90 105.01 -61.59 34.14
N SER A 91 106.15 -61.97 33.58
CA SER A 91 106.87 -61.17 32.58
C SER A 91 106.15 -61.12 31.24
N GLY A 92 105.37 -62.15 30.90
CA GLY A 92 104.52 -62.21 29.71
C GLY A 92 103.39 -61.17 29.69
N THR A 93 102.85 -60.82 30.85
CA THR A 93 101.94 -59.66 31.02
C THR A 93 102.68 -58.41 31.50
N SER A 94 103.98 -58.51 31.78
CA SER A 94 104.82 -57.49 32.41
C SER A 94 104.19 -56.89 33.68
N SER A 95 103.56 -57.74 34.50
CA SER A 95 102.75 -57.32 35.63
C SER A 95 102.77 -58.33 36.79
N TRP A 96 102.44 -57.84 37.98
CA TRP A 96 102.24 -58.68 39.16
C TRP A 96 100.81 -59.24 39.17
N VAL A 97 100.66 -60.52 39.52
CA VAL A 97 99.37 -61.25 39.55
C VAL A 97 99.09 -61.78 40.96
N GLU A 98 97.85 -61.62 41.43
CA GLU A 98 97.35 -62.09 42.74
C GLU A 98 96.75 -63.51 42.66
N LEU A 99 96.90 -64.30 43.72
CA LEU A 99 96.31 -65.63 43.86
C LEU A 99 95.07 -65.60 44.79
N LYS A 100 93.88 -65.95 44.28
CA LYS A 100 92.63 -66.07 45.06
C LYS A 100 91.64 -67.11 44.49
N ASP A 101 90.59 -67.41 45.27
CA ASP A 101 89.77 -68.64 45.24
C ASP A 101 88.34 -68.47 44.64
N SER A 102 87.63 -69.57 44.32
CA SER A 102 86.27 -69.55 43.75
C SER A 102 85.50 -70.91 43.73
N VAL A 103 84.51 -71.12 44.62
CA VAL A 103 83.38 -72.08 44.43
C VAL A 103 82.11 -71.66 45.20
N SER A 104 80.93 -71.64 44.56
CA SER A 104 79.60 -71.91 45.18
C SER A 104 78.55 -72.27 44.11
N THR A 105 77.42 -72.88 44.47
CA THR A 105 76.54 -73.62 43.52
C THR A 105 75.07 -73.20 43.50
N ASN A 106 74.47 -73.11 42.31
CA ASN A 106 73.05 -73.40 41.98
C ASN A 106 72.87 -73.41 40.45
N THR A 107 71.95 -74.24 39.90
CA THR A 107 71.81 -74.42 38.43
C THR A 107 70.36 -74.63 37.98
N SER A 108 69.85 -73.74 37.12
CA SER A 108 68.50 -73.82 36.51
C SER A 108 68.47 -73.45 35.02
N GLU A 109 69.62 -73.45 34.33
CA GLU A 109 69.74 -72.98 32.94
C GLU A 109 70.51 -73.98 32.07
N LEU A 110 70.06 -74.19 30.83
CA LEU A 110 70.90 -74.72 29.75
C LEU A 110 71.41 -73.53 28.93
N ALA A 111 72.72 -73.29 28.99
CA ALA A 111 73.42 -72.19 28.34
C ALA A 111 74.55 -72.70 27.44
N ASP A 112 74.97 -71.88 26.50
CA ASP A 112 76.20 -72.00 25.73
C ASP A 112 77.43 -71.42 26.47
N ASP A 113 78.62 -71.62 25.88
CA ASP A 113 79.92 -71.32 26.53
C ASP A 113 80.12 -69.83 26.83
N ASP A 114 79.56 -68.91 26.04
CA ASP A 114 79.61 -67.46 26.29
C ASP A 114 78.35 -66.90 27.00
N ASN A 115 77.38 -67.77 27.31
CA ASN A 115 76.14 -67.48 28.03
C ASN A 115 75.19 -66.47 27.31
N ASP A 116 75.26 -66.42 25.99
CA ASP A 116 74.43 -65.63 25.08
C ASP A 116 73.05 -66.28 24.86
N THR A 117 73.05 -67.57 24.47
CA THR A 117 71.86 -68.32 24.05
C THR A 117 71.49 -69.37 25.09
N LYS A 118 70.25 -69.28 25.59
CA LYS A 118 69.79 -70.02 26.77
C LYS A 118 68.37 -70.56 26.63
N VAL A 119 68.24 -71.87 26.85
CA VAL A 119 66.94 -72.50 27.11
C VAL A 119 66.71 -72.50 28.62
N MET A 120 65.74 -71.71 29.07
CA MET A 120 65.39 -71.57 30.49
C MET A 120 64.04 -72.23 30.77
N VAL A 121 63.95 -72.90 31.92
CA VAL A 121 62.72 -73.42 32.50
C VAL A 121 62.65 -72.85 33.91
N GLU A 122 61.57 -72.12 34.24
CA GLU A 122 61.34 -71.46 35.54
C GLU A 122 62.43 -70.41 35.92
N ARG A 123 62.14 -69.10 35.77
CA ARG A 123 63.08 -68.03 36.17
C ARG A 123 62.91 -67.61 37.65
N TYR A 124 61.72 -67.84 38.19
CA TYR A 124 61.39 -67.58 39.60
C TYR A 124 60.65 -68.79 40.17
N ALA A 125 60.65 -68.94 41.50
CA ALA A 125 59.78 -69.91 42.16
C ALA A 125 58.32 -69.67 41.75
N ASP A 126 57.61 -70.76 41.43
CA ASP A 126 56.21 -70.79 41.00
C ASP A 126 55.92 -70.11 39.63
N GLU A 127 56.90 -70.03 38.70
CA GLU A 127 56.72 -69.46 37.35
C GLU A 127 56.80 -70.52 36.21
N ASP A 128 55.69 -71.19 35.92
CA ASP A 128 55.52 -72.24 34.89
C ASP A 128 55.73 -71.77 33.42
N ILE A 129 56.95 -71.39 33.02
CA ILE A 129 57.28 -70.89 31.67
C ILE A 129 58.59 -71.50 31.12
N ILE A 130 58.52 -72.04 29.90
CA ILE A 130 59.68 -72.49 29.11
C ILE A 130 60.06 -71.38 28.12
N ARG A 131 61.35 -71.06 27.99
CA ARG A 131 61.87 -69.92 27.23
C ARG A 131 63.04 -70.29 26.33
N PHE A 132 63.05 -69.77 25.11
CA PHE A 132 64.16 -69.83 24.16
C PHE A 132 64.72 -68.42 23.99
N ASN A 133 65.88 -68.17 24.59
CA ASN A 133 66.58 -66.89 24.55
C ASN A 133 67.82 -67.00 23.65
N MET A 134 68.12 -65.97 22.87
CA MET A 134 69.35 -65.84 22.07
C MET A 134 69.88 -64.42 22.22
N SER A 135 71.19 -64.25 22.45
CA SER A 135 71.82 -62.96 22.81
C SER A 135 71.05 -62.18 23.88
N GLY A 136 70.64 -62.88 24.95
CA GLY A 136 69.84 -62.33 26.04
C GLY A 136 68.40 -61.92 25.68
N THR A 137 67.96 -62.13 24.44
CA THR A 137 66.61 -61.79 23.95
C THR A 137 65.73 -63.04 23.85
N GLU A 138 64.56 -63.02 24.48
CA GLU A 138 63.58 -64.11 24.39
C GLU A 138 62.86 -64.06 23.02
N TYR A 139 63.05 -65.08 22.17
CA TYR A 139 62.44 -65.16 20.83
C TYR A 139 61.22 -66.09 20.77
N PHE A 140 61.18 -67.11 21.61
CA PHE A 140 59.98 -67.94 21.80
C PHE A 140 59.81 -68.26 23.27
N ASN A 141 58.56 -68.32 23.74
CA ASN A 141 58.24 -68.96 25.02
C ASN A 141 56.99 -69.84 24.90
N MET A 142 56.87 -70.80 25.81
CA MET A 142 55.64 -71.53 26.05
C MET A 142 55.12 -71.14 27.43
N ASN A 143 54.01 -70.41 27.45
CA ASN A 143 53.37 -69.87 28.66
C ASN A 143 51.86 -70.17 28.58
N GLN A 144 51.27 -70.68 29.67
CA GLN A 144 49.84 -71.04 29.75
C GLN A 144 49.34 -71.88 28.56
N GLY A 145 50.16 -72.83 28.09
CA GLY A 145 49.83 -73.73 26.99
C GLY A 145 49.87 -73.12 25.58
N ARG A 146 50.44 -71.92 25.41
CA ARG A 146 50.56 -71.24 24.10
C ARG A 146 52.02 -71.04 23.72
N LEU A 147 52.37 -71.32 22.47
CA LEU A 147 53.64 -70.89 21.88
C LEU A 147 53.53 -69.42 21.48
N ASN A 148 54.30 -68.57 22.14
CA ASN A 148 54.38 -67.14 21.84
C ASN A 148 55.64 -66.88 21.01
N VAL A 149 55.49 -66.10 19.94
CA VAL A 149 56.61 -65.59 19.13
C VAL A 149 56.93 -64.18 19.62
N ASN A 150 58.17 -64.00 20.06
CA ASN A 150 58.66 -62.80 20.73
C ASN A 150 59.75 -62.15 19.87
N GLY A 151 60.07 -60.87 20.12
CA GLY A 151 61.02 -60.11 19.32
C GLY A 151 60.54 -59.73 17.90
N THR A 152 59.47 -60.34 17.38
CA THR A 152 58.89 -60.09 16.03
C THR A 152 57.83 -58.98 15.99
N GLY A 153 57.77 -58.13 17.01
CA GLY A 153 56.75 -57.07 17.05
C GLY A 153 55.30 -57.56 17.04
N LEU A 154 55.04 -58.75 17.59
CA LEU A 154 53.76 -59.50 17.55
C LEU A 154 53.42 -60.13 16.19
N SER A 155 54.37 -60.21 15.25
CA SER A 155 54.21 -60.90 13.96
C SER A 155 54.52 -62.40 14.05
N VAL A 156 53.96 -63.20 13.13
CA VAL A 156 54.19 -64.65 12.99
C VAL A 156 54.81 -64.94 11.62
N PHE A 157 56.03 -65.46 11.61
CA PHE A 157 56.77 -65.80 10.38
C PHE A 157 57.11 -67.29 10.36
N LEU A 158 56.61 -68.01 9.36
CA LEU A 158 56.70 -69.47 9.24
C LEU A 158 57.05 -69.89 7.80
N GLY A 159 58.34 -69.84 7.48
CA GLY A 159 58.89 -70.30 6.20
C GLY A 159 60.27 -69.71 5.93
N ASN A 160 61.09 -70.40 5.12
CA ASN A 160 62.37 -69.84 4.70
C ASN A 160 62.14 -68.54 3.91
N GLY A 161 62.74 -67.45 4.39
CA GLY A 161 62.60 -66.10 3.83
C GLY A 161 61.27 -65.39 4.12
N ALA A 162 60.38 -65.96 4.94
CA ALA A 162 59.11 -65.31 5.30
C ALA A 162 59.37 -64.11 6.24
N GLY A 163 58.82 -62.93 5.90
CA GLY A 163 59.01 -61.70 6.69
C GLY A 163 60.47 -61.22 6.83
N ALA A 164 61.36 -61.61 5.91
CA ALA A 164 62.81 -61.40 6.07
C ALA A 164 63.27 -59.92 6.01
N GLY A 165 62.41 -59.01 5.55
CA GLY A 165 62.67 -57.57 5.59
C GLY A 165 62.18 -56.84 6.85
N ASP A 166 61.41 -57.50 7.72
CA ASP A 166 60.53 -56.83 8.71
C ASP A 166 61.36 -56.12 9.79
N ASP A 167 61.02 -54.86 10.07
CA ASP A 167 61.75 -53.97 10.98
C ASP A 167 61.57 -54.33 12.47
N LEU A 168 60.80 -55.38 12.75
CA LEU A 168 60.50 -55.93 14.07
C LEU A 168 59.77 -54.96 15.02
N SER A 169 59.32 -53.81 14.51
CA SER A 169 58.36 -52.94 15.19
C SER A 169 56.96 -53.59 15.19
N SER A 170 55.92 -52.96 15.77
CA SER A 170 54.67 -53.66 16.17
C SER A 170 53.71 -54.05 15.02
N ASN A 171 54.23 -54.77 14.03
CA ASN A 171 53.67 -54.99 12.71
C ASN A 171 52.56 -56.05 12.67
N ARG A 172 52.54 -57.06 13.55
CA ARG A 172 51.44 -58.05 13.66
C ARG A 172 51.11 -58.77 12.35
N ASN A 173 52.11 -59.03 11.52
CA ASN A 173 51.98 -59.77 10.25
C ASN A 173 51.79 -61.29 10.48
N VAL A 174 51.26 -62.02 9.50
CA VAL A 174 51.17 -63.49 9.49
C VAL A 174 51.63 -64.00 8.13
N PHE A 175 52.87 -64.48 8.04
CA PHE A 175 53.46 -64.96 6.78
C PHE A 175 53.81 -66.45 6.87
N VAL A 176 53.12 -67.26 6.05
CA VAL A 176 53.25 -68.72 6.03
C VAL A 176 53.55 -69.21 4.62
N GLY A 177 54.73 -69.81 4.45
CA GLY A 177 55.23 -70.31 3.17
C GLY A 177 56.57 -69.70 2.76
N ASN A 178 57.25 -70.34 1.81
CA ASN A 178 58.54 -69.87 1.30
C ASN A 178 58.39 -68.49 0.62
N MET A 179 59.26 -67.56 1.03
CA MET A 179 59.26 -66.16 0.58
C MET A 179 57.90 -65.43 0.76
N SER A 180 57.07 -65.87 1.70
CA SER A 180 55.79 -65.22 2.01
C SER A 180 56.02 -63.87 2.69
N GLY A 181 55.50 -62.78 2.13
CA GLY A 181 55.74 -61.41 2.62
C GLY A 181 57.23 -61.02 2.68
N HIS A 182 58.07 -61.60 1.80
CA HIS A 182 59.53 -61.60 1.93
C HIS A 182 60.15 -60.20 2.10
N ALA A 183 59.79 -59.25 1.23
CA ALA A 183 60.41 -57.94 1.17
C ALA A 183 59.86 -56.93 2.21
N ASN A 184 58.97 -57.35 3.10
CA ASN A 184 58.16 -56.42 3.90
C ASN A 184 58.94 -55.80 5.04
N ILE A 185 59.06 -54.47 5.05
CA ILE A 185 59.87 -53.70 6.00
C ILE A 185 59.02 -53.22 7.16
N ASN A 186 57.97 -52.44 6.89
CA ASN A 186 57.14 -51.83 7.93
C ASN A 186 55.63 -51.85 7.60
N GLY A 187 55.22 -52.64 6.61
CA GLY A 187 53.82 -52.89 6.33
C GLY A 187 53.21 -53.83 7.36
N TYR A 188 52.10 -53.45 7.99
CA TYR A 188 51.56 -54.14 9.17
C TYR A 188 50.24 -54.90 8.90
N ARG A 189 49.97 -55.92 9.72
CA ARG A 189 48.73 -56.74 9.75
C ARG A 189 48.38 -57.43 8.43
N ASN A 190 49.38 -57.75 7.61
CA ASN A 190 49.20 -58.57 6.43
C ASN A 190 49.07 -60.06 6.80
N SER A 191 48.36 -60.83 5.97
CA SER A 191 48.22 -62.28 6.05
C SER A 191 48.56 -62.89 4.68
N ALA A 192 49.64 -63.64 4.58
CA ALA A 192 50.13 -64.21 3.32
C ALA A 192 50.36 -65.72 3.48
N ILE A 193 49.55 -66.52 2.78
CA ILE A 193 49.51 -67.97 2.88
C ILE A 193 49.68 -68.56 1.47
N GLY A 194 50.88 -69.11 1.22
CA GLY A 194 51.25 -69.68 -0.07
C GLY A 194 52.63 -69.19 -0.54
N ALA A 195 53.29 -70.02 -1.35
CA ALA A 195 54.60 -69.68 -1.90
C ALA A 195 54.52 -68.41 -2.77
N TYR A 196 55.42 -67.46 -2.50
CA TYR A 196 55.49 -66.15 -3.15
C TYR A 196 54.21 -65.29 -3.03
N SER A 197 53.36 -65.52 -2.03
CA SER A 197 52.26 -64.60 -1.70
C SER A 197 52.83 -63.31 -1.08
N LEU A 198 52.38 -62.15 -1.57
CA LEU A 198 52.90 -60.81 -1.17
C LEU A 198 54.44 -60.67 -1.27
N TYR A 199 55.07 -61.34 -2.23
CA TYR A 199 56.54 -61.48 -2.32
C TYR A 199 57.30 -60.15 -2.30
N THR A 200 56.90 -59.18 -3.12
CA THR A 200 57.60 -57.88 -3.25
C THR A 200 57.09 -56.79 -2.30
N ASN A 201 56.20 -57.12 -1.36
CA ASN A 201 55.55 -56.11 -0.52
C ASN A 201 56.57 -55.50 0.43
N THR A 202 56.82 -54.19 0.38
CA THR A 202 57.80 -53.47 1.22
C THR A 202 57.15 -52.64 2.32
N THR A 203 56.03 -51.97 2.03
CA THR A 203 55.32 -51.09 2.98
C THR A 203 53.80 -51.32 3.03
N GLY A 204 53.26 -52.13 2.10
CA GLY A 204 51.82 -52.41 2.02
C GLY A 204 51.31 -53.13 3.26
N SER A 205 50.14 -52.71 3.76
CA SER A 205 49.57 -53.18 5.03
C SER A 205 48.22 -53.87 4.84
N LEU A 206 47.73 -54.61 5.82
CA LEU A 206 46.37 -55.18 5.88
C LEU A 206 45.96 -56.11 4.71
N ASN A 207 46.90 -56.55 3.86
CA ASN A 207 46.59 -57.41 2.71
C ASN A 207 46.36 -58.88 3.14
N THR A 208 45.44 -59.57 2.48
CA THR A 208 45.24 -61.03 2.57
C THR A 208 45.54 -61.69 1.24
N ALA A 209 46.58 -62.52 1.15
CA ALA A 209 46.97 -63.25 -0.05
C ALA A 209 46.95 -64.75 0.20
N ASN A 210 46.00 -65.46 -0.42
CA ASN A 210 45.82 -66.91 -0.27
C ASN A 210 45.87 -67.61 -1.64
N GLY A 211 47.04 -68.15 -1.97
CA GLY A 211 47.27 -68.87 -3.22
C GLY A 211 48.64 -68.62 -3.84
N TYR A 212 49.00 -69.51 -4.78
CA TYR A 212 50.24 -69.42 -5.55
C TYR A 212 50.28 -68.12 -6.36
N TYR A 213 51.26 -67.26 -6.05
CA TYR A 213 51.48 -65.92 -6.64
C TYR A 213 50.28 -64.95 -6.49
N ALA A 214 49.46 -65.10 -5.44
CA ALA A 214 48.46 -64.09 -5.08
C ALA A 214 49.16 -62.81 -4.61
N LEU A 215 48.80 -61.65 -5.19
CA LEU A 215 49.43 -60.33 -4.94
C LEU A 215 50.96 -60.35 -5.05
N TYR A 216 51.52 -61.13 -5.99
CA TYR A 216 52.97 -61.32 -6.12
C TYR A 216 53.77 -60.02 -6.27
N TYR A 217 53.33 -59.14 -7.16
CA TYR A 217 54.00 -57.87 -7.48
C TYR A 217 53.64 -56.70 -6.55
N ASN A 218 52.83 -56.92 -5.51
CA ASN A 218 52.41 -55.84 -4.63
C ASN A 218 53.62 -55.31 -3.86
N THR A 219 53.82 -53.99 -3.85
CA THR A 219 54.95 -53.31 -3.19
C THR A 219 54.46 -52.47 -2.01
N SER A 220 53.42 -51.68 -2.25
CA SER A 220 52.92 -50.66 -1.33
C SER A 220 51.40 -50.67 -1.18
N GLY A 221 50.68 -51.41 -2.03
CA GLY A 221 49.22 -51.49 -2.00
C GLY A 221 48.74 -52.11 -0.68
N THR A 222 47.67 -51.56 -0.13
CA THR A 222 47.16 -51.87 1.21
C THR A 222 45.73 -52.42 1.16
N GLY A 223 45.38 -53.34 2.07
CA GLY A 223 44.01 -53.83 2.26
C GLY A 223 43.45 -54.79 1.20
N ASN A 224 44.26 -55.27 0.25
CA ASN A 224 43.80 -56.15 -0.81
C ASN A 224 43.52 -57.57 -0.31
N THR A 225 42.47 -58.23 -0.82
CA THR A 225 42.19 -59.67 -0.61
C THR A 225 42.30 -60.41 -1.94
N ALA A 226 43.19 -61.40 -2.04
CA ALA A 226 43.42 -62.18 -3.25
C ALA A 226 43.37 -63.68 -2.96
N ASN A 227 42.32 -64.34 -3.44
CA ASN A 227 42.02 -65.75 -3.23
C ASN A 227 42.08 -66.51 -4.55
N GLY A 228 43.05 -67.42 -4.67
CA GLY A 228 43.21 -68.32 -5.81
C GLY A 228 44.38 -68.00 -6.74
N ASN A 229 44.64 -68.91 -7.67
CA ASN A 229 45.82 -68.87 -8.55
C ASN A 229 45.81 -67.65 -9.48
N PHE A 230 46.90 -66.85 -9.41
CA PHE A 230 47.09 -65.59 -10.13
C PHE A 230 45.98 -64.55 -9.92
N SER A 231 45.33 -64.56 -8.74
CA SER A 231 44.42 -63.49 -8.32
C SER A 231 45.21 -62.20 -8.02
N ALA A 232 44.78 -61.08 -8.60
CA ALA A 232 45.44 -59.77 -8.51
C ALA A 232 46.97 -59.80 -8.79
N TYR A 233 47.41 -60.66 -9.72
CA TYR A 233 48.82 -61.01 -9.92
C TYR A 233 49.76 -59.82 -10.17
N HIS A 234 49.37 -58.90 -11.07
CA HIS A 234 50.16 -57.73 -11.43
C HIS A 234 49.97 -56.51 -10.52
N ASN A 235 49.18 -56.59 -9.44
CA ASN A 235 48.92 -55.43 -8.60
C ASN A 235 50.20 -54.95 -7.92
N THR A 236 50.67 -53.74 -8.22
CA THR A 236 51.93 -53.19 -7.70
C THR A 236 51.72 -52.26 -6.50
N SER A 237 50.65 -51.48 -6.53
CA SER A 237 50.37 -50.43 -5.55
C SER A 237 48.87 -50.13 -5.39
N GLY A 238 48.01 -50.89 -6.06
CA GLY A 238 46.56 -50.76 -5.95
C GLY A 238 46.06 -51.26 -4.59
N GLU A 239 45.04 -50.59 -4.05
CA GLU A 239 44.55 -50.79 -2.69
C GLU A 239 43.12 -51.35 -2.61
N ASN A 240 42.81 -52.07 -1.54
CA ASN A 240 41.47 -52.55 -1.18
C ASN A 240 40.75 -53.38 -2.26
N ASN A 241 41.48 -54.01 -3.18
CA ASN A 241 40.88 -54.87 -4.20
C ASN A 241 40.53 -56.25 -3.63
N THR A 242 39.39 -56.82 -3.99
CA THR A 242 39.00 -58.21 -3.73
C THR A 242 39.02 -59.00 -5.03
N ALA A 243 39.91 -59.99 -5.14
CA ALA A 243 40.08 -60.86 -6.30
C ALA A 243 39.84 -62.32 -5.89
N ASP A 244 38.71 -62.89 -6.31
CA ASP A 244 38.28 -64.25 -5.97
C ASP A 244 38.10 -65.12 -7.21
N GLY A 245 38.90 -66.18 -7.29
CA GLY A 245 38.92 -67.13 -8.41
C GLY A 245 40.02 -66.86 -9.44
N ARG A 246 40.25 -67.87 -10.30
CA ARG A 246 41.41 -67.94 -11.18
C ARG A 246 41.43 -66.80 -12.21
N ASN A 247 42.57 -66.10 -12.28
CA ASN A 247 42.82 -64.95 -13.15
C ASN A 247 41.82 -63.77 -12.96
N SER A 248 41.21 -63.64 -11.78
CA SER A 248 40.49 -62.41 -11.38
C SER A 248 41.50 -61.27 -11.21
N LEU A 249 41.17 -60.07 -11.74
CA LEU A 249 42.03 -58.87 -11.68
C LEU A 249 43.48 -59.08 -12.19
N PHE A 250 43.69 -60.00 -13.13
CA PHE A 250 45.02 -60.50 -13.53
C PHE A 250 46.02 -59.40 -13.95
N TYR A 251 45.60 -58.44 -14.79
CA TYR A 251 46.46 -57.39 -15.37
C TYR A 251 46.45 -56.05 -14.60
N THR A 252 45.83 -55.97 -13.43
CA THR A 252 45.67 -54.68 -12.72
C THR A 252 46.97 -54.28 -12.06
N ASN A 253 47.55 -53.15 -12.46
CA ASN A 253 48.80 -52.61 -11.93
C ASN A 253 48.58 -51.68 -10.73
N THR A 254 47.68 -50.69 -10.88
CA THR A 254 47.50 -49.60 -9.89
C THR A 254 46.03 -49.25 -9.64
N GLY A 255 45.11 -50.16 -9.95
CA GLY A 255 43.67 -49.95 -9.74
C GLY A 255 43.27 -50.23 -8.29
N ASN A 256 42.36 -49.42 -7.73
CA ASN A 256 41.92 -49.51 -6.33
C ASN A 256 40.45 -49.96 -6.21
N ASN A 257 40.07 -50.55 -5.07
CA ASN A 257 38.70 -50.84 -4.66
C ASN A 257 37.89 -51.73 -5.64
N ASN A 258 38.54 -52.53 -6.49
CA ASN A 258 37.85 -53.42 -7.41
C ASN A 258 37.44 -54.73 -6.72
N THR A 259 36.25 -55.26 -7.02
CA THR A 259 35.78 -56.58 -6.57
C THR A 259 35.51 -57.47 -7.78
N ALA A 260 36.34 -58.48 -8.01
CA ALA A 260 36.21 -59.44 -9.10
C ALA A 260 36.01 -60.85 -8.54
N SER A 261 34.87 -61.49 -8.83
CA SER A 261 34.56 -62.86 -8.43
C SER A 261 34.12 -63.71 -9.62
N GLY A 262 34.85 -64.82 -9.85
CA GLY A 262 34.60 -65.77 -10.91
C GLY A 262 35.64 -65.77 -12.03
N TYR A 263 35.60 -66.80 -12.87
CA TYR A 263 36.61 -67.05 -13.91
C TYR A 263 36.71 -65.90 -14.93
N GLN A 264 37.92 -65.33 -15.05
CA GLN A 264 38.24 -64.19 -15.91
C GLN A 264 37.35 -62.95 -15.68
N SER A 265 36.79 -62.79 -14.47
CA SER A 265 36.14 -61.56 -14.05
C SER A 265 37.16 -60.40 -14.02
N LEU A 266 36.81 -59.29 -14.68
CA LEU A 266 37.63 -58.07 -14.76
C LEU A 266 39.06 -58.30 -15.31
N PHE A 267 39.24 -59.33 -16.16
CA PHE A 267 40.54 -59.84 -16.60
C PHE A 267 41.46 -58.79 -17.25
N GLY A 268 40.93 -58.00 -18.19
CA GLY A 268 41.67 -56.98 -18.93
C GLY A 268 41.83 -55.63 -18.23
N ASN A 269 41.60 -55.54 -16.93
CA ASN A 269 41.71 -54.29 -16.17
C ASN A 269 43.18 -53.95 -15.83
N ASN A 270 43.64 -52.75 -16.20
CA ASN A 270 45.01 -52.26 -16.03
C ASN A 270 45.11 -51.25 -14.87
N THR A 271 44.50 -50.07 -15.01
CA THR A 271 44.47 -49.01 -13.97
C THR A 271 43.05 -48.69 -13.48
N GLY A 272 42.05 -49.39 -14.01
CA GLY A 272 40.65 -49.18 -13.65
C GLY A 272 40.37 -49.48 -12.18
N SER A 273 39.52 -48.66 -11.57
CA SER A 273 39.25 -48.65 -10.13
C SER A 273 37.75 -48.68 -9.82
N SER A 274 37.39 -49.15 -8.63
CA SER A 274 36.01 -49.20 -8.11
C SER A 274 35.05 -50.03 -8.98
N ASN A 275 35.55 -51.06 -9.67
CA ASN A 275 34.74 -51.93 -10.53
C ASN A 275 34.28 -53.19 -9.78
N VAL A 276 33.01 -53.58 -9.94
CA VAL A 276 32.44 -54.84 -9.45
C VAL A 276 32.16 -55.76 -10.63
N ALA A 277 32.73 -56.96 -10.64
CA ALA A 277 32.60 -57.95 -11.71
C ALA A 277 32.28 -59.33 -11.11
N VAL A 278 31.06 -59.81 -11.29
CA VAL A 278 30.58 -61.08 -10.69
C VAL A 278 29.98 -61.98 -11.77
N GLY A 279 30.72 -63.04 -12.11
CA GLY A 279 30.33 -64.02 -13.13
C GLY A 279 31.34 -64.14 -14.28
N VAL A 280 31.14 -65.17 -15.09
CA VAL A 280 32.09 -65.58 -16.15
C VAL A 280 32.24 -64.48 -17.22
N SER A 281 33.50 -64.10 -17.47
CA SER A 281 33.90 -63.10 -18.47
C SER A 281 33.18 -61.74 -18.35
N THR A 282 32.80 -61.36 -17.12
CA THR A 282 32.33 -60.01 -16.80
C THR A 282 33.47 -59.00 -16.96
N LEU A 283 33.20 -57.86 -17.62
CA LEU A 283 34.20 -56.79 -17.87
C LEU A 283 35.52 -57.29 -18.48
N TYR A 284 35.44 -58.23 -19.43
CA TYR A 284 36.61 -58.91 -20.00
C TYR A 284 37.60 -57.94 -20.67
N HIS A 285 37.12 -56.98 -21.46
CA HIS A 285 37.94 -56.02 -22.22
C HIS A 285 38.17 -54.65 -21.54
N ASN A 286 38.04 -54.57 -20.20
CA ASN A 286 37.89 -53.30 -19.49
C ASN A 286 38.99 -52.24 -19.70
N GLY A 287 40.25 -52.63 -19.89
CA GLY A 287 41.37 -51.69 -20.04
C GLY A 287 41.54 -50.79 -18.81
N THR A 288 41.33 -49.48 -18.97
CA THR A 288 41.53 -48.48 -17.91
C THR A 288 40.24 -47.96 -17.26
N ARG A 289 39.07 -48.58 -17.53
CA ARG A 289 37.77 -48.01 -17.12
C ARG A 289 37.39 -48.30 -15.67
N SER A 290 36.58 -47.42 -15.09
CA SER A 290 36.36 -47.33 -13.65
C SER A 290 34.89 -47.11 -13.27
N ASN A 291 34.55 -47.45 -12.03
CA ASN A 291 33.23 -47.32 -11.40
C ASN A 291 32.12 -48.16 -12.05
N LEU A 292 32.47 -49.36 -12.54
CA LEU A 292 31.55 -50.24 -13.28
C LEU A 292 30.93 -51.31 -12.39
N VAL A 293 29.73 -51.77 -12.72
CA VAL A 293 29.08 -52.92 -12.07
C VAL A 293 28.62 -53.90 -13.13
N ALA A 294 29.11 -55.14 -13.11
CA ALA A 294 28.77 -56.18 -14.06
C ALA A 294 28.45 -57.50 -13.33
N VAL A 295 27.19 -57.96 -13.44
CA VAL A 295 26.70 -59.16 -12.76
C VAL A 295 25.93 -60.05 -13.74
N GLY A 296 26.44 -61.26 -14.00
CA GLY A 296 25.87 -62.22 -14.95
C GLY A 296 26.78 -62.49 -16.15
N ASP A 297 26.46 -63.51 -16.95
CA ASP A 297 27.34 -63.93 -18.06
C ASP A 297 27.47 -62.81 -19.10
N SER A 298 28.73 -62.53 -19.47
CA SER A 298 29.07 -61.59 -20.53
C SER A 298 28.50 -60.17 -20.34
N ALA A 299 28.16 -59.77 -19.11
CA ALA A 299 27.75 -58.40 -18.79
C ALA A 299 28.93 -57.44 -19.02
N LEU A 300 28.69 -56.37 -19.79
CA LEU A 300 29.71 -55.40 -20.22
C LEU A 300 30.96 -56.03 -20.88
N PHE A 301 30.80 -57.13 -21.62
CA PHE A 301 31.92 -57.90 -22.20
C PHE A 301 32.89 -57.06 -23.05
N ASN A 302 32.36 -56.19 -23.93
CA ASN A 302 33.15 -55.33 -24.83
C ASN A 302 33.53 -53.96 -24.24
N ASN A 303 33.16 -53.67 -22.98
CA ASN A 303 33.25 -52.33 -22.41
C ASN A 303 34.70 -51.82 -22.37
N GLY A 304 34.96 -50.67 -23.00
CA GLY A 304 36.30 -50.08 -23.11
C GLY A 304 37.09 -50.53 -24.35
N SER A 305 36.59 -51.48 -25.14
CA SER A 305 37.20 -51.91 -26.40
C SER A 305 37.20 -50.76 -27.41
N GLY A 306 38.37 -50.37 -27.91
CA GLY A 306 38.54 -49.22 -28.82
C GLY A 306 38.35 -47.84 -28.19
N ALA A 307 38.07 -47.73 -26.89
CA ALA A 307 37.87 -46.45 -26.21
C ALA A 307 39.20 -45.69 -26.03
N SER A 308 39.30 -44.50 -26.62
CA SER A 308 40.48 -43.62 -26.55
C SER A 308 40.27 -42.41 -25.64
N GLY A 309 39.03 -41.98 -25.42
CA GLY A 309 38.69 -40.86 -24.55
C GLY A 309 38.62 -41.26 -23.08
N GLU A 310 39.00 -40.34 -22.18
CA GLU A 310 39.03 -40.57 -20.73
C GLU A 310 37.64 -40.87 -20.14
N ASN A 311 36.59 -40.21 -20.65
CA ASN A 311 35.21 -40.38 -20.17
C ASN A 311 34.46 -41.58 -20.78
N GLN A 312 35.00 -42.23 -21.80
CA GLN A 312 34.32 -43.31 -22.52
C GLN A 312 34.24 -44.59 -21.67
N ALA A 313 33.13 -45.31 -21.78
CA ALA A 313 32.93 -46.62 -21.15
C ALA A 313 33.12 -46.66 -19.61
N LEU A 314 32.92 -45.53 -18.93
CA LEU A 314 32.90 -45.41 -17.46
C LEU A 314 31.47 -45.56 -16.90
N ARG A 315 31.37 -45.85 -15.59
CA ARG A 315 30.12 -45.72 -14.78
C ARG A 315 28.89 -46.53 -15.25
N ASN A 316 29.08 -47.49 -16.15
CA ASN A 316 28.04 -48.42 -16.57
C ASN A 316 27.71 -49.48 -15.50
N THR A 317 26.42 -49.76 -15.32
CA THR A 317 25.87 -50.85 -14.50
C THR A 317 25.13 -51.84 -15.40
N ALA A 318 25.46 -53.12 -15.34
CA ALA A 318 24.86 -54.19 -16.13
C ALA A 318 24.58 -55.42 -15.25
N ILE A 319 23.30 -55.72 -15.03
CA ILE A 319 22.83 -56.82 -14.20
C ILE A 319 21.91 -57.70 -15.06
N GLY A 320 22.40 -58.89 -15.43
CA GLY A 320 21.71 -59.83 -16.30
C GLY A 320 22.58 -60.36 -17.46
N SER A 321 22.20 -61.53 -17.98
CA SER A 321 22.88 -62.14 -19.13
C SER A 321 22.88 -61.18 -20.32
N LYS A 322 24.09 -60.84 -20.80
CA LYS A 322 24.33 -60.01 -21.98
C LYS A 322 23.70 -58.60 -21.90
N ALA A 323 23.51 -58.07 -20.69
CA ALA A 323 23.22 -56.65 -20.48
C ALA A 323 24.42 -55.80 -20.92
N LEU A 324 24.18 -54.75 -21.73
CA LEU A 324 25.20 -53.89 -22.35
C LEU A 324 26.32 -54.67 -23.08
N TYR A 325 25.99 -55.81 -23.69
CA TYR A 325 26.96 -56.71 -24.31
C TYR A 325 27.83 -56.05 -25.40
N SER A 326 27.23 -55.23 -26.26
CA SER A 326 27.91 -54.59 -27.40
C SER A 326 28.61 -53.28 -27.06
N ASN A 327 28.51 -52.78 -25.81
CA ASN A 327 28.97 -51.45 -25.46
C ASN A 327 30.49 -51.33 -25.56
N THR A 328 30.98 -50.41 -26.39
CA THR A 328 32.42 -50.15 -26.57
C THR A 328 32.85 -48.86 -25.90
N THR A 329 32.06 -47.80 -26.06
CA THR A 329 32.43 -46.43 -25.67
C THR A 329 31.35 -45.69 -24.86
N GLY A 330 30.10 -46.15 -24.87
CA GLY A 330 29.02 -45.50 -24.12
C GLY A 330 29.23 -45.56 -22.61
N ASN A 331 28.92 -44.48 -21.89
CA ASN A 331 29.14 -44.33 -20.44
C ASN A 331 27.84 -44.04 -19.67
N ASP A 332 27.87 -44.22 -18.35
CA ASP A 332 26.75 -43.94 -17.43
C ASP A 332 25.43 -44.70 -17.73
N ASN A 333 25.50 -45.82 -18.46
CA ASN A 333 24.33 -46.62 -18.78
C ASN A 333 24.00 -47.61 -17.64
N THR A 334 22.73 -47.72 -17.26
CA THR A 334 22.23 -48.75 -16.35
C THR A 334 21.35 -49.74 -17.11
N ALA A 335 21.65 -51.03 -17.06
CA ALA A 335 20.92 -52.10 -17.73
C ALA A 335 20.60 -53.24 -16.75
N ASN A 336 19.32 -53.50 -16.50
CA ASN A 336 18.88 -54.58 -15.61
C ASN A 336 17.86 -55.47 -16.33
N GLY A 337 18.27 -56.70 -16.67
CA GLY A 337 17.46 -57.69 -17.36
C GLY A 337 18.17 -58.43 -18.49
N PHE A 338 17.44 -59.36 -19.12
CA PHE A 338 17.92 -60.15 -20.25
C PHE A 338 17.96 -59.33 -21.54
N GLN A 339 19.13 -59.26 -22.19
CA GLN A 339 19.36 -58.49 -23.42
C GLN A 339 18.93 -57.00 -23.33
N THR A 340 19.02 -56.43 -22.14
CA THR A 340 18.74 -55.02 -21.89
C THR A 340 19.90 -54.16 -22.41
N LEU A 341 19.61 -53.12 -23.21
CA LEU A 341 20.62 -52.31 -23.94
C LEU A 341 21.62 -53.17 -24.75
N TYR A 342 21.15 -54.26 -25.38
CA TYR A 342 22.00 -55.26 -26.04
C TYR A 342 22.82 -54.70 -27.21
N SER A 343 22.24 -53.82 -28.03
CA SER A 343 22.83 -53.33 -29.28
C SER A 343 23.60 -52.01 -29.14
N THR A 344 23.75 -51.49 -27.93
CA THR A 344 24.37 -50.17 -27.69
C THR A 344 25.87 -50.23 -27.91
N VAL A 345 26.40 -49.26 -28.68
CA VAL A 345 27.82 -49.15 -29.03
C VAL A 345 28.44 -47.92 -28.34
N SER A 346 27.82 -46.75 -28.56
CA SER A 346 28.26 -45.45 -28.05
C SER A 346 27.18 -44.67 -27.27
N GLY A 347 25.92 -45.10 -27.33
CA GLY A 347 24.83 -44.47 -26.58
C GLY A 347 25.10 -44.43 -25.07
N SER A 348 24.87 -43.29 -24.44
CA SER A 348 25.28 -42.98 -23.07
C SER A 348 24.13 -42.46 -22.20
N GLN A 349 24.29 -42.60 -20.87
CA GLN A 349 23.34 -42.12 -19.86
C GLN A 349 21.93 -42.76 -19.97
N ASN A 350 21.81 -43.94 -20.57
CA ASN A 350 20.54 -44.65 -20.72
C ASN A 350 20.26 -45.55 -19.49
N THR A 351 19.05 -45.52 -18.96
CA THR A 351 18.61 -46.41 -17.86
C THR A 351 17.53 -47.36 -18.36
N ALA A 352 17.78 -48.66 -18.34
CA ALA A 352 16.91 -49.68 -18.90
C ALA A 352 16.67 -50.83 -17.89
N VAL A 353 15.41 -51.16 -17.64
CA VAL A 353 14.97 -52.19 -16.68
C VAL A 353 13.86 -53.03 -17.31
N GLY A 354 14.16 -54.28 -17.63
CA GLY A 354 13.22 -55.22 -18.25
C GLY A 354 13.79 -55.97 -19.45
N SER A 355 13.20 -57.14 -19.73
CA SER A 355 13.62 -57.99 -20.86
C SER A 355 13.41 -57.27 -22.19
N LYS A 356 14.52 -57.10 -22.93
CA LYS A 356 14.61 -56.33 -24.19
C LYS A 356 14.17 -54.85 -24.10
N ALA A 357 14.20 -54.25 -22.91
CA ALA A 357 14.13 -52.79 -22.79
C ALA A 357 15.32 -52.13 -23.52
N LEU A 358 15.05 -51.12 -24.35
CA LEU A 358 16.06 -50.42 -25.17
C LEU A 358 16.93 -51.35 -26.05
N TYR A 359 16.39 -52.50 -26.50
CA TYR A 359 17.16 -53.53 -27.21
C TYR A 359 17.90 -53.05 -28.47
N GLY A 360 17.23 -52.25 -29.31
CA GLY A 360 17.79 -51.74 -30.56
C GLY A 360 18.69 -50.49 -30.44
N ASN A 361 18.82 -49.91 -29.24
CA ASN A 361 19.47 -48.62 -29.06
C ASN A 361 20.94 -48.70 -29.41
N SER A 362 21.36 -48.04 -30.49
CA SER A 362 22.73 -48.09 -31.02
C SER A 362 23.55 -46.88 -30.54
N THR A 363 23.01 -45.68 -30.78
CA THR A 363 23.68 -44.39 -30.49
C THR A 363 22.87 -43.45 -29.59
N GLY A 364 21.57 -43.72 -29.37
CA GLY A 364 20.68 -42.87 -28.58
C GLY A 364 21.08 -42.72 -27.11
N ASN A 365 20.82 -41.54 -26.54
CA ASN A 365 21.33 -41.10 -25.23
C ASN A 365 20.21 -40.63 -24.29
N HIS A 366 20.48 -40.65 -22.99
CA HIS A 366 19.57 -40.17 -21.93
C HIS A 366 18.20 -40.86 -21.89
N ASN A 367 18.02 -42.01 -22.55
CA ASN A 367 16.74 -42.71 -22.57
C ASN A 367 16.52 -43.52 -21.28
N THR A 368 15.34 -43.40 -20.68
CA THR A 368 14.90 -44.20 -19.53
C THR A 368 13.79 -45.16 -19.95
N SER A 369 13.90 -46.45 -19.65
CA SER A 369 12.97 -47.48 -20.09
C SER A 369 12.74 -48.56 -19.05
N VAL A 370 11.50 -48.64 -18.54
CA VAL A 370 11.06 -49.63 -17.56
C VAL A 370 9.87 -50.40 -18.12
N GLY A 371 10.10 -51.65 -18.54
CA GLY A 371 9.04 -52.51 -19.07
C GLY A 371 9.52 -53.62 -20.02
N TYR A 372 8.61 -54.54 -20.32
CA TYR A 372 8.81 -55.54 -21.37
C TYR A 372 8.68 -54.89 -22.75
N HIS A 373 9.74 -54.98 -23.56
CA HIS A 373 9.81 -54.40 -24.91
C HIS A 373 9.54 -52.86 -24.94
N ALA A 374 9.79 -52.16 -23.83
CA ALA A 374 9.73 -50.72 -23.76
C ALA A 374 10.88 -50.07 -24.55
N LEU A 375 10.56 -49.11 -25.42
CA LEU A 375 11.50 -48.47 -26.36
C LEU A 375 12.28 -49.45 -27.25
N MET A 376 11.72 -50.63 -27.59
CA MET A 376 12.47 -51.74 -28.19
C MET A 376 13.22 -51.38 -29.48
N LEU A 377 12.58 -50.64 -30.39
CA LEU A 377 13.11 -50.34 -31.74
C LEU A 377 13.85 -48.99 -31.85
N ASN A 378 14.07 -48.29 -30.73
CA ASN A 378 14.81 -47.02 -30.72
C ASN A 378 16.22 -47.23 -31.25
N THR A 379 16.63 -46.54 -32.30
CA THR A 379 17.99 -46.67 -32.87
C THR A 379 18.88 -45.51 -32.42
N ASN A 380 18.37 -44.29 -32.59
CA ASN A 380 19.09 -43.03 -32.42
C ASN A 380 18.39 -42.01 -31.52
N GLY A 381 17.08 -42.17 -31.25
CA GLY A 381 16.30 -41.22 -30.44
C GLY A 381 16.81 -41.06 -29.00
N ASN A 382 16.61 -39.88 -28.43
CA ASN A 382 17.23 -39.38 -27.20
C ASN A 382 16.20 -38.82 -26.21
N TYR A 383 16.57 -38.77 -24.93
CA TYR A 383 15.76 -38.21 -23.85
C TYR A 383 14.35 -38.82 -23.71
N ASN A 384 14.09 -40.01 -24.26
CA ASN A 384 12.80 -40.66 -24.17
C ASN A 384 12.64 -41.37 -22.82
N PHE A 385 11.49 -41.22 -22.16
CA PHE A 385 11.13 -41.90 -20.92
C PHE A 385 10.02 -42.93 -21.17
N THR A 386 10.13 -44.14 -20.62
CA THR A 386 9.11 -45.19 -20.73
C THR A 386 8.87 -45.93 -19.43
N GLY A 387 7.60 -46.18 -19.12
CA GLY A 387 7.13 -46.94 -17.96
C GLY A 387 5.90 -47.77 -18.29
N GLY A 388 6.07 -48.89 -19.00
CA GLY A 388 4.96 -49.74 -19.44
C GLY A 388 5.35 -50.80 -20.49
N ALA A 389 4.55 -51.86 -20.60
CA ALA A 389 4.76 -52.88 -21.64
C ALA A 389 4.47 -52.31 -23.03
N PHE A 390 5.40 -52.49 -23.96
CA PHE A 390 5.34 -51.96 -25.34
C PHE A 390 5.13 -50.43 -25.44
N ALA A 391 5.44 -49.67 -24.40
CA ALA A 391 5.43 -48.20 -24.47
C ALA A 391 6.52 -47.72 -25.44
N LEU A 392 6.18 -46.81 -26.36
CA LEU A 392 7.06 -46.32 -27.44
C LEU A 392 7.76 -47.44 -28.24
N ASN A 393 7.11 -48.60 -28.40
CA ASN A 393 7.69 -49.80 -29.01
C ASN A 393 8.32 -49.54 -30.40
N SER A 394 7.67 -48.68 -31.20
CA SER A 394 8.04 -48.41 -32.60
C SER A 394 8.86 -47.14 -32.81
N ASN A 395 9.28 -46.45 -31.74
CA ASN A 395 10.09 -45.24 -31.83
C ASN A 395 11.41 -45.55 -32.53
N THR A 396 11.74 -44.83 -33.60
CA THR A 396 13.03 -44.98 -34.31
C THR A 396 13.94 -43.79 -34.06
N GLU A 397 13.42 -42.58 -34.32
CA GLU A 397 14.20 -41.34 -34.33
C GLU A 397 13.63 -40.24 -33.41
N GLY A 398 12.37 -40.35 -32.96
CA GLY A 398 11.73 -39.31 -32.14
C GLY A 398 12.40 -39.07 -30.78
N ASP A 399 12.55 -37.80 -30.42
CA ASP A 399 13.22 -37.32 -29.21
C ASP A 399 12.22 -36.81 -28.14
N TYR A 400 12.65 -36.80 -26.87
CA TYR A 400 11.93 -36.20 -25.73
C TYR A 400 10.53 -36.77 -25.42
N ASN A 401 10.18 -37.97 -25.89
CA ASN A 401 8.86 -38.57 -25.63
C ASN A 401 8.81 -39.27 -24.27
N SER A 402 7.77 -39.02 -23.48
CA SER A 402 7.53 -39.62 -22.16
C SER A 402 6.25 -40.45 -22.16
N ALA A 403 6.37 -41.78 -22.07
CA ALA A 403 5.26 -42.73 -22.24
C ALA A 403 5.09 -43.70 -21.04
N GLY A 404 4.04 -43.51 -20.24
CA GLY A 404 3.62 -44.41 -19.17
C GLY A 404 2.34 -45.18 -19.48
N GLY A 405 2.30 -46.45 -19.10
CA GLY A 405 1.16 -47.35 -19.36
C GLY A 405 1.35 -48.27 -20.57
N ALA A 406 0.51 -49.30 -20.69
CA ALA A 406 0.61 -50.28 -21.76
C ALA A 406 0.27 -49.67 -23.12
N THR A 407 1.15 -49.87 -24.11
CA THR A 407 0.99 -49.36 -25.50
C THR A 407 0.84 -47.84 -25.64
N ALA A 408 1.23 -47.05 -24.63
CA ALA A 408 1.34 -45.59 -24.76
C ALA A 408 2.35 -45.24 -25.88
N LEU A 409 1.97 -44.35 -26.80
CA LEU A 409 2.75 -43.96 -27.99
C LEU A 409 3.26 -45.15 -28.85
N TYR A 410 2.52 -46.27 -28.89
CA TYR A 410 2.97 -47.53 -29.52
C TYR A 410 3.47 -47.39 -30.98
N ASN A 411 2.81 -46.57 -31.80
CA ASN A 411 3.14 -46.38 -33.22
C ASN A 411 4.04 -45.17 -33.53
N ASN A 412 4.52 -44.43 -32.51
CA ASN A 412 5.33 -43.24 -32.74
C ASN A 412 6.59 -43.58 -33.53
N THR A 413 6.87 -42.89 -34.64
CA THR A 413 8.10 -43.10 -35.43
C THR A 413 8.99 -41.85 -35.45
N LEU A 414 8.36 -40.68 -35.66
CA LEU A 414 9.00 -39.36 -35.86
C LEU A 414 8.37 -38.24 -35.00
N GLY A 415 7.46 -38.57 -34.08
CA GLY A 415 6.85 -37.56 -33.20
C GLY A 415 7.76 -37.22 -32.02
N ASP A 416 7.88 -35.93 -31.70
CA ASP A 416 8.80 -35.40 -30.67
C ASP A 416 8.07 -34.75 -29.49
N ALA A 417 8.71 -34.77 -28.32
CA ALA A 417 8.26 -34.03 -27.13
C ALA A 417 6.80 -34.33 -26.71
N ASN A 418 6.33 -35.57 -26.89
CA ASN A 418 4.99 -35.99 -26.47
C ASN A 418 5.00 -36.57 -25.06
N THR A 419 3.95 -36.32 -24.29
CA THR A 419 3.75 -36.87 -22.93
C THR A 419 2.47 -37.72 -22.92
N ALA A 420 2.59 -39.04 -22.86
CA ALA A 420 1.48 -40.00 -22.91
C ALA A 420 1.43 -40.85 -21.63
N PHE A 421 0.44 -40.67 -20.76
CA PHE A 421 0.29 -41.45 -19.52
C PHE A 421 -1.08 -42.11 -19.42
N GLY A 422 -1.19 -43.33 -19.93
CA GLY A 422 -2.42 -44.12 -19.94
C GLY A 422 -2.37 -45.26 -20.95
N GLU A 423 -3.19 -46.29 -20.75
CA GLU A 423 -3.33 -47.35 -21.74
C GLU A 423 -3.86 -46.78 -23.06
N GLY A 424 -3.13 -47.05 -24.15
CA GLY A 424 -3.42 -46.54 -25.49
C GLY A 424 -3.37 -45.00 -25.63
N ALA A 425 -2.78 -44.27 -24.69
CA ALA A 425 -2.60 -42.82 -24.85
C ALA A 425 -1.70 -42.53 -26.06
N LEU A 426 -2.18 -41.69 -27.00
CA LEU A 426 -1.54 -41.42 -28.30
C LEU A 426 -1.19 -42.70 -29.10
N TYR A 427 -1.99 -43.78 -29.00
CA TYR A 427 -1.68 -45.09 -29.60
C TYR A 427 -1.37 -45.02 -31.11
N HIS A 428 -2.17 -44.29 -31.90
CA HIS A 428 -1.99 -44.16 -33.36
C HIS A 428 -1.07 -43.01 -33.79
N ASN A 429 -0.41 -42.31 -32.87
CA ASN A 429 0.56 -41.28 -33.22
C ASN A 429 1.70 -41.87 -34.08
N LYS A 430 2.16 -41.13 -35.08
CA LYS A 430 3.34 -41.42 -35.91
C LYS A 430 4.34 -40.26 -35.94
N SER A 431 3.82 -39.04 -35.87
CA SER A 431 4.44 -37.79 -36.35
C SER A 431 3.94 -36.54 -35.60
N ASN A 432 2.95 -36.68 -34.72
CA ASN A 432 2.48 -35.59 -33.87
C ASN A 432 3.56 -35.27 -32.83
N SER A 433 3.76 -33.99 -32.56
CA SER A 433 4.76 -33.47 -31.62
C SER A 433 4.16 -32.43 -30.69
N ASN A 434 4.75 -32.28 -29.50
CA ASN A 434 4.35 -31.35 -28.44
C ASN A 434 2.93 -31.62 -27.87
N SER A 435 2.46 -32.86 -27.86
CA SER A 435 1.13 -33.21 -27.33
C SER A 435 1.18 -33.89 -25.95
N VAL A 436 0.21 -33.58 -25.09
CA VAL A 436 0.01 -34.18 -23.76
C VAL A 436 -1.28 -35.01 -23.78
N ALA A 437 -1.20 -36.29 -23.45
CA ALA A 437 -2.33 -37.23 -23.42
C ALA A 437 -2.27 -38.10 -22.16
N MET A 438 -3.06 -37.78 -21.14
CA MET A 438 -3.09 -38.51 -19.87
C MET A 438 -4.46 -39.11 -19.63
N GLY A 439 -4.54 -40.43 -19.43
CA GLY A 439 -5.79 -41.19 -19.29
C GLY A 439 -5.97 -42.25 -20.36
N TYR A 440 -6.91 -43.17 -20.10
CA TYR A 440 -7.27 -44.26 -21.02
C TYR A 440 -7.75 -43.69 -22.37
N HIS A 441 -7.10 -44.09 -23.46
CA HIS A 441 -7.42 -43.67 -24.83
C HIS A 441 -7.46 -42.14 -25.05
N ALA A 442 -6.73 -41.35 -24.24
CA ALA A 442 -6.52 -39.93 -24.51
C ALA A 442 -5.80 -39.75 -25.86
N MET A 443 -6.36 -38.93 -26.76
CA MET A 443 -5.88 -38.71 -28.13
C MET A 443 -5.64 -39.98 -28.97
N TYR A 444 -6.44 -41.05 -28.77
CA TYR A 444 -6.22 -42.36 -29.39
C TYR A 444 -6.07 -42.32 -30.93
N TYR A 445 -6.86 -41.51 -31.64
CA TYR A 445 -6.86 -41.40 -33.11
C TYR A 445 -6.19 -40.11 -33.65
N ALA A 446 -5.22 -39.53 -32.94
CA ALA A 446 -4.46 -38.38 -33.44
C ALA A 446 -3.36 -38.81 -34.45
N ASP A 447 -3.57 -38.55 -35.75
CA ASP A 447 -2.69 -38.96 -36.87
C ASP A 447 -2.57 -37.83 -37.92
N ASP A 448 -1.51 -37.01 -37.84
CA ASP A 448 -1.08 -36.12 -38.94
C ASP A 448 -0.22 -36.91 -39.93
N ARG A 449 -0.90 -37.49 -40.92
CA ARG A 449 -0.26 -38.22 -42.00
C ARG A 449 0.03 -37.36 -43.25
N THR A 450 -0.05 -36.02 -43.15
CA THR A 450 -0.08 -35.15 -44.34
C THR A 450 0.82 -33.91 -44.32
N LEU A 451 1.15 -33.30 -43.17
CA LEU A 451 1.80 -31.97 -43.16
C LEU A 451 3.00 -31.77 -42.22
N GLY A 452 3.30 -32.70 -41.31
CA GLY A 452 4.44 -32.56 -40.38
C GLY A 452 4.27 -31.40 -39.40
N ARG A 453 3.04 -31.19 -38.93
CA ARG A 453 2.65 -30.07 -38.06
C ARG A 453 2.47 -30.55 -36.63
N ALA A 454 3.20 -29.93 -35.69
CA ALA A 454 2.94 -30.12 -34.26
C ALA A 454 1.50 -29.70 -33.92
N THR A 455 0.68 -30.61 -33.39
CA THR A 455 -0.72 -30.27 -33.08
C THR A 455 -0.86 -29.48 -31.78
N GLN A 456 0.13 -29.58 -30.88
CA GLN A 456 0.19 -28.84 -29.61
C GLN A 456 -1.06 -29.03 -28.73
N ASN A 457 -1.59 -30.25 -28.69
CA ASN A 457 -2.85 -30.57 -28.00
C ASN A 457 -2.60 -31.08 -26.58
N THR A 458 -3.51 -30.75 -25.65
CA THR A 458 -3.52 -31.28 -24.28
C THR A 458 -4.84 -32.01 -24.03
N ALA A 459 -4.76 -33.24 -23.53
CA ALA A 459 -5.89 -34.12 -23.24
C ALA A 459 -5.64 -34.86 -21.92
N ILE A 460 -6.50 -34.65 -20.92
CA ILE A 460 -6.35 -35.19 -19.56
C ILE A 460 -7.68 -35.78 -19.11
N GLY A 461 -7.88 -37.08 -19.26
CA GLY A 461 -9.07 -37.80 -18.85
C GLY A 461 -9.36 -39.04 -19.68
N TYR A 462 -10.41 -39.77 -19.30
CA TYR A 462 -10.91 -40.92 -20.05
C TYR A 462 -11.47 -40.47 -21.40
N GLU A 463 -10.89 -40.96 -22.50
CA GLU A 463 -11.25 -40.61 -23.88
C GLU A 463 -11.24 -39.09 -24.19
N ALA A 464 -10.48 -38.32 -23.42
CA ALA A 464 -10.24 -36.91 -23.69
C ALA A 464 -9.63 -36.74 -25.10
N LEU A 465 -10.26 -35.93 -25.95
CA LEU A 465 -9.80 -35.62 -27.30
C LEU A 465 -9.59 -36.87 -28.20
N ARG A 466 -10.33 -37.96 -27.95
CA ARG A 466 -10.14 -39.29 -28.59
C ARG A 466 -10.10 -39.26 -30.13
N GLY A 467 -10.97 -38.45 -30.75
CA GLY A 467 -11.28 -38.49 -32.17
C GLY A 467 -12.43 -39.46 -32.48
N SER A 468 -13.04 -39.33 -33.67
CA SER A 468 -14.21 -40.13 -34.07
C SER A 468 -13.93 -41.63 -34.13
N SER A 469 -14.98 -42.46 -34.17
CA SER A 469 -14.87 -43.91 -34.36
C SER A 469 -14.39 -44.35 -35.75
N THR A 470 -14.28 -43.42 -36.70
CA THR A 470 -13.61 -43.62 -37.99
C THR A 470 -12.24 -42.94 -37.98
N ALA A 471 -11.34 -43.36 -38.86
CA ALA A 471 -10.04 -42.69 -39.06
C ALA A 471 -10.14 -41.30 -39.75
N ALA A 472 -11.25 -40.57 -39.53
CA ALA A 472 -11.32 -39.14 -39.70
C ALA A 472 -10.46 -38.47 -38.62
N SER A 473 -9.19 -38.23 -38.98
CA SER A 473 -8.15 -37.63 -38.15
C SER A 473 -8.64 -36.47 -37.30
N ASN A 474 -8.29 -36.48 -36.02
CA ASN A 474 -8.35 -35.30 -35.17
C ASN A 474 -7.17 -34.36 -35.52
N PHE A 475 -7.35 -33.56 -36.58
CA PHE A 475 -6.39 -32.59 -37.09
C PHE A 475 -6.34 -31.28 -36.27
N GLY A 476 -7.36 -31.02 -35.46
CA GLY A 476 -7.52 -29.76 -34.73
C GLY A 476 -6.36 -29.49 -33.78
N GLN A 477 -5.82 -28.27 -33.82
CA GLN A 477 -4.60 -27.85 -33.12
C GLN A 477 -4.90 -27.01 -31.88
N LYS A 478 -3.95 -27.01 -30.92
CA LYS A 478 -3.97 -26.17 -29.71
C LYS A 478 -5.22 -26.36 -28.85
N ASN A 479 -5.85 -27.53 -28.94
CA ASN A 479 -7.00 -27.90 -28.16
C ASN A 479 -6.56 -28.35 -26.75
N THR A 480 -7.29 -27.90 -25.74
CA THR A 480 -7.12 -28.31 -24.34
C THR A 480 -8.38 -29.03 -23.88
N SER A 481 -8.25 -30.27 -23.42
CA SER A 481 -9.35 -31.12 -22.95
C SER A 481 -8.99 -31.70 -21.58
N VAL A 482 -9.84 -31.50 -20.58
CA VAL A 482 -9.65 -31.98 -19.21
C VAL A 482 -10.96 -32.55 -18.66
N GLY A 483 -11.11 -33.87 -18.66
CA GLY A 483 -12.28 -34.56 -18.11
C GLY A 483 -12.69 -35.82 -18.86
N TYR A 484 -13.80 -36.42 -18.44
CA TYR A 484 -14.40 -37.60 -19.09
C TYR A 484 -15.05 -37.19 -20.41
N GLN A 485 -14.61 -37.78 -21.53
CA GLN A 485 -15.14 -37.54 -22.89
C GLN A 485 -15.22 -36.04 -23.27
N ALA A 486 -14.33 -35.21 -22.72
CA ALA A 486 -14.19 -33.81 -23.11
C ALA A 486 -13.54 -33.70 -24.51
N LEU A 487 -14.12 -32.89 -25.40
CA LEU A 487 -13.73 -32.75 -26.82
C LEU A 487 -13.66 -34.08 -27.61
N MET A 488 -14.44 -35.09 -27.20
CA MET A 488 -14.30 -36.48 -27.65
C MET A 488 -14.27 -36.65 -29.18
N GLU A 489 -15.16 -35.98 -29.90
CA GLU A 489 -15.40 -36.22 -31.34
C GLU A 489 -14.73 -35.18 -32.26
N ASN A 490 -13.82 -34.34 -31.72
CA ASN A 490 -13.14 -33.27 -32.47
C ASN A 490 -12.45 -33.78 -33.74
N THR A 491 -12.83 -33.22 -34.90
CA THR A 491 -12.23 -33.56 -36.20
C THR A 491 -11.20 -32.52 -36.63
N ASN A 492 -11.58 -31.25 -36.68
CA ASN A 492 -10.71 -30.18 -37.20
C ASN A 492 -10.93 -28.80 -36.56
N GLY A 493 -11.70 -28.71 -35.47
CA GLY A 493 -11.82 -27.49 -34.68
C GLY A 493 -10.51 -27.14 -33.95
N ASP A 494 -10.08 -25.89 -34.06
CA ASP A 494 -8.84 -25.36 -33.50
C ASP A 494 -9.07 -24.55 -32.20
N LYS A 495 -8.08 -24.60 -31.29
CA LYS A 495 -7.96 -23.74 -30.09
C LYS A 495 -9.14 -23.82 -29.12
N ASN A 496 -9.84 -24.95 -29.07
CA ASN A 496 -10.92 -25.16 -28.12
C ASN A 496 -10.38 -25.53 -26.74
N THR A 497 -11.07 -25.12 -25.67
CA THR A 497 -10.73 -25.44 -24.28
C THR A 497 -11.96 -26.02 -23.59
N ALA A 498 -11.91 -27.30 -23.24
CA ALA A 498 -12.99 -28.03 -22.57
C ALA A 498 -12.53 -28.61 -21.23
N SER A 499 -13.28 -28.32 -20.17
CA SER A 499 -12.98 -28.77 -18.81
C SER A 499 -14.26 -29.27 -18.13
N GLY A 500 -14.40 -30.58 -17.94
CA GLY A 500 -15.58 -31.20 -17.35
C GLY A 500 -15.99 -32.52 -17.99
N VAL A 501 -17.12 -33.07 -17.54
CA VAL A 501 -17.72 -34.28 -18.12
C VAL A 501 -18.47 -33.89 -19.39
N GLU A 502 -18.08 -34.46 -20.53
CA GLU A 502 -18.72 -34.24 -21.85
C GLU A 502 -18.74 -32.77 -22.31
N ALA A 503 -17.80 -31.97 -21.83
CA ALA A 503 -17.59 -30.60 -22.30
C ALA A 503 -17.12 -30.59 -23.77
N LEU A 504 -17.82 -29.85 -24.64
CA LEU A 504 -17.62 -29.84 -26.10
C LEU A 504 -17.64 -31.23 -26.78
N ARG A 505 -18.31 -32.23 -26.19
CA ARG A 505 -18.26 -33.65 -26.61
C ARG A 505 -18.27 -33.86 -28.13
N SER A 506 -19.24 -33.27 -28.83
CA SER A 506 -19.52 -33.47 -30.26
C SER A 506 -19.04 -32.33 -31.17
N ASN A 507 -18.11 -31.48 -30.71
CA ASN A 507 -17.46 -30.48 -31.57
C ASN A 507 -16.82 -31.18 -32.78
N THR A 508 -17.05 -30.70 -33.99
CA THR A 508 -16.39 -31.24 -35.19
C THR A 508 -15.43 -30.20 -35.77
N SER A 509 -15.97 -29.07 -36.22
CA SER A 509 -15.24 -27.97 -36.88
C SER A 509 -15.43 -26.60 -36.20
N GLY A 510 -15.85 -26.58 -34.93
CA GLY A 510 -15.95 -25.36 -34.14
C GLY A 510 -14.59 -24.90 -33.62
N ASP A 511 -14.25 -23.62 -33.81
CA ASP A 511 -12.99 -22.99 -33.38
C ASP A 511 -13.16 -22.05 -32.18
N TYR A 512 -12.11 -21.89 -31.37
CA TYR A 512 -12.03 -20.93 -30.24
C TYR A 512 -13.13 -21.08 -29.18
N ASN A 513 -13.72 -22.26 -29.01
CA ASN A 513 -14.77 -22.47 -28.01
C ASN A 513 -14.17 -22.79 -26.62
N LEU A 514 -14.71 -22.16 -25.58
CA LEU A 514 -14.37 -22.40 -24.18
C LEU A 514 -15.59 -23.00 -23.45
N ALA A 515 -15.43 -24.16 -22.81
CA ALA A 515 -16.46 -24.82 -22.01
C ALA A 515 -15.90 -25.31 -20.69
N SER A 516 -16.53 -24.93 -19.57
CA SER A 516 -16.12 -25.33 -18.23
C SER A 516 -17.32 -25.79 -17.39
N GLY A 517 -17.58 -27.09 -17.35
CA GLY A 517 -18.70 -27.71 -16.65
C GLY A 517 -19.18 -29.00 -17.31
N ALA A 518 -20.02 -29.78 -16.63
CA ALA A 518 -20.65 -30.95 -17.22
C ALA A 518 -21.66 -30.55 -18.32
N GLU A 519 -21.69 -31.26 -19.45
CA GLU A 519 -22.55 -30.97 -20.63
C GLU A 519 -22.41 -29.55 -21.23
N ALA A 520 -21.33 -28.83 -20.92
CA ALA A 520 -21.09 -27.48 -21.42
C ALA A 520 -20.70 -27.53 -22.92
N LEU A 521 -21.47 -26.87 -23.79
CA LEU A 521 -21.34 -26.96 -25.26
C LEU A 521 -21.40 -28.39 -25.85
N MET A 522 -21.99 -29.35 -25.15
CA MET A 522 -21.98 -30.78 -25.49
C MET A 522 -22.18 -31.09 -26.99
N SER A 523 -23.18 -30.45 -27.62
CA SER A 523 -23.60 -30.67 -29.02
C SER A 523 -23.28 -29.47 -29.93
N ASN A 524 -22.24 -28.71 -29.63
CA ASN A 524 -21.64 -27.77 -30.60
C ASN A 524 -21.10 -28.58 -31.78
N THR A 525 -21.34 -28.19 -33.04
CA THR A 525 -20.72 -28.87 -34.19
C THR A 525 -19.80 -27.94 -34.97
N SER A 526 -20.31 -26.79 -35.41
CA SER A 526 -19.57 -25.77 -36.18
C SER A 526 -19.70 -24.34 -35.63
N GLY A 527 -20.24 -24.18 -34.42
CA GLY A 527 -20.25 -22.91 -33.71
C GLY A 527 -18.83 -22.49 -33.29
N ASN A 528 -18.47 -21.21 -33.54
CA ASN A 528 -17.14 -20.65 -33.26
C ASN A 528 -17.21 -19.56 -32.18
N TYR A 529 -16.12 -19.37 -31.42
CA TYR A 529 -15.97 -18.31 -30.41
C TYR A 529 -17.01 -18.35 -29.27
N ASN A 530 -17.58 -19.50 -28.94
CA ASN A 530 -18.53 -19.61 -27.83
C ASN A 530 -17.81 -19.81 -26.50
N SER A 531 -18.27 -19.16 -25.44
CA SER A 531 -17.78 -19.32 -24.07
C SER A 531 -18.92 -19.78 -23.16
N ALA A 532 -18.73 -20.85 -22.41
CA ALA A 532 -19.73 -21.36 -21.48
C ALA A 532 -19.14 -21.90 -20.17
N GLY A 533 -19.87 -21.68 -19.08
CA GLY A 533 -19.50 -22.11 -17.75
C GLY A 533 -20.69 -22.63 -16.94
N GLY A 534 -20.54 -23.78 -16.30
CA GLY A 534 -21.57 -24.42 -15.49
C GLY A 534 -22.35 -25.52 -16.22
N VAL A 535 -23.12 -26.29 -15.44
CA VAL A 535 -23.77 -27.53 -15.89
C VAL A 535 -24.83 -27.27 -16.96
N SER A 536 -24.78 -28.01 -18.06
CA SER A 536 -25.65 -27.88 -19.23
C SER A 536 -25.71 -26.47 -19.84
N SER A 537 -24.62 -25.71 -19.78
CA SER A 537 -24.53 -24.39 -20.44
C SER A 537 -24.30 -24.55 -21.95
N LEU A 538 -25.08 -23.83 -22.76
CA LEU A 538 -25.03 -23.88 -24.24
C LEU A 538 -25.17 -25.29 -24.88
N THR A 539 -25.73 -26.29 -24.18
CA THR A 539 -25.65 -27.73 -24.54
C THR A 539 -25.99 -28.05 -26.00
N ASN A 540 -27.05 -27.47 -26.58
CA ASN A 540 -27.54 -27.85 -27.91
C ASN A 540 -27.03 -27.00 -29.09
N ASN A 541 -25.96 -26.21 -28.90
CA ASN A 541 -25.49 -25.13 -29.79
C ASN A 541 -24.88 -25.58 -31.14
N THR A 542 -25.64 -26.20 -32.03
CA THR A 542 -25.06 -26.79 -33.26
C THR A 542 -24.26 -25.80 -34.10
N THR A 543 -24.81 -24.64 -34.47
CA THR A 543 -24.17 -23.68 -35.39
C THR A 543 -23.99 -22.26 -34.84
N GLY A 544 -24.48 -21.96 -33.64
CA GLY A 544 -24.38 -20.63 -33.03
C GLY A 544 -22.95 -20.22 -32.69
N GLY A 545 -22.55 -18.97 -32.96
CA GLY A 545 -21.20 -18.44 -32.66
C GLY A 545 -21.18 -17.21 -31.76
N GLN A 546 -20.03 -16.90 -31.17
CA GLN A 546 -19.80 -15.71 -30.32
C GLN A 546 -20.73 -15.62 -29.08
N ASN A 547 -21.31 -16.73 -28.61
CA ASN A 547 -22.22 -16.72 -27.46
C ASN A 547 -21.47 -16.85 -26.13
N THR A 548 -21.92 -16.17 -25.08
CA THR A 548 -21.37 -16.27 -23.71
C THR A 548 -22.43 -16.77 -22.73
N ALA A 549 -22.26 -17.93 -22.11
CA ALA A 549 -23.28 -18.56 -21.25
C ALA A 549 -22.73 -19.09 -19.91
N TYR A 550 -22.85 -18.30 -18.84
CA TYR A 550 -22.36 -18.64 -17.49
C TYR A 550 -23.49 -18.90 -16.48
N GLY A 551 -23.83 -20.18 -16.28
CA GLY A 551 -24.80 -20.64 -15.29
C GLY A 551 -25.41 -22.00 -15.64
N ASN A 552 -26.02 -22.67 -14.65
CA ASN A 552 -26.72 -23.92 -14.92
C ASN A 552 -27.86 -23.69 -15.95
N SER A 553 -27.83 -24.46 -17.04
CA SER A 553 -28.78 -24.39 -18.14
C SER A 553 -28.90 -23.01 -18.81
N ALA A 554 -27.87 -22.16 -18.73
CA ALA A 554 -27.82 -20.91 -19.50
C ALA A 554 -27.75 -21.22 -21.00
N LEU A 555 -28.64 -20.61 -21.79
CA LEU A 555 -28.79 -20.86 -23.25
C LEU A 555 -28.97 -22.36 -23.65
N LYS A 556 -29.43 -23.25 -22.76
CA LYS A 556 -29.37 -24.73 -22.97
C LYS A 556 -29.86 -25.20 -24.35
N ASN A 557 -30.93 -24.60 -24.87
CA ASN A 557 -31.54 -24.96 -26.15
C ASN A 557 -31.21 -24.01 -27.32
N ASN A 558 -30.09 -23.28 -27.28
CA ASN A 558 -29.68 -22.52 -28.47
C ASN A 558 -29.42 -23.47 -29.65
N LYS A 559 -29.98 -23.21 -30.83
CA LYS A 559 -29.67 -23.95 -32.06
C LYS A 559 -28.79 -23.12 -32.98
N ALA A 560 -29.19 -21.89 -33.28
CA ALA A 560 -28.50 -21.02 -34.25
C ALA A 560 -28.27 -19.56 -33.81
N ASN A 561 -28.64 -19.12 -32.60
CA ASN A 561 -28.32 -17.74 -32.17
C ASN A 561 -26.81 -17.52 -32.11
N SER A 562 -26.40 -16.29 -32.40
CA SER A 562 -25.01 -15.85 -32.33
C SER A 562 -24.91 -14.47 -31.68
N ALA A 563 -23.80 -14.20 -31.01
CA ALA A 563 -23.54 -12.96 -30.26
C ALA A 563 -24.58 -12.66 -29.16
N THR A 564 -24.93 -13.69 -28.37
CA THR A 564 -25.77 -13.56 -27.16
C THR A 564 -24.95 -13.63 -25.87
N VAL A 565 -25.47 -13.03 -24.78
CA VAL A 565 -24.89 -13.15 -23.44
C VAL A 565 -25.97 -13.61 -22.45
N ALA A 566 -25.74 -14.72 -21.75
CA ALA A 566 -26.61 -15.26 -20.72
C ALA A 566 -25.84 -15.59 -19.44
N VAL A 567 -26.25 -15.02 -18.30
CA VAL A 567 -25.61 -15.22 -17.01
C VAL A 567 -26.67 -15.56 -15.95
N ARG A 568 -26.33 -16.48 -15.02
CA ARG A 568 -27.21 -17.15 -14.03
C ARG A 568 -28.16 -18.22 -14.64
N HIS A 569 -28.78 -18.96 -13.72
CA HIS A 569 -29.58 -20.16 -13.99
C HIS A 569 -30.81 -19.87 -14.86
N GLN A 570 -31.02 -20.71 -15.88
CA GLN A 570 -32.14 -20.64 -16.84
C GLN A 570 -32.29 -19.30 -17.60
N ALA A 571 -31.26 -18.45 -17.65
CA ALA A 571 -31.24 -17.30 -18.55
C ALA A 571 -31.34 -17.79 -20.01
N MET A 572 -32.29 -17.25 -20.78
CA MET A 572 -32.51 -17.59 -22.20
C MET A 572 -32.67 -19.11 -22.52
N PHE A 573 -33.21 -19.90 -21.59
CA PHE A 573 -33.33 -21.37 -21.69
C PHE A 573 -34.08 -21.89 -22.94
N PHE A 574 -35.02 -21.10 -23.49
CA PHE A 574 -35.83 -21.40 -24.69
C PHE A 574 -35.75 -20.29 -25.76
N ALA A 575 -34.57 -19.70 -25.97
CA ALA A 575 -34.42 -18.53 -26.84
C ALA A 575 -34.50 -18.82 -28.37
N ASP A 576 -34.36 -20.07 -28.81
CA ASP A 576 -34.49 -20.44 -30.23
C ASP A 576 -35.01 -21.88 -30.39
N ASP A 577 -36.28 -21.98 -30.80
CA ASP A 577 -36.86 -23.20 -31.35
C ASP A 577 -37.49 -22.91 -32.72
N ARG A 578 -36.77 -22.21 -33.61
CA ARG A 578 -37.26 -21.90 -34.96
C ARG A 578 -36.31 -22.36 -36.06
N THR A 579 -36.90 -22.94 -37.10
CA THR A 579 -36.27 -23.27 -38.39
C THR A 579 -35.86 -22.03 -39.23
N SER A 580 -35.84 -20.83 -38.66
CA SER A 580 -35.78 -19.56 -39.41
C SER A 580 -34.39 -18.95 -39.60
N GLY A 581 -33.32 -19.52 -39.02
CA GLY A 581 -31.93 -19.12 -39.29
C GLY A 581 -31.60 -17.65 -39.03
N ARG A 582 -32.24 -17.02 -38.03
CA ARG A 582 -32.12 -15.58 -37.72
C ARG A 582 -31.50 -15.40 -36.35
N THR A 583 -30.39 -14.67 -36.29
CA THR A 583 -29.75 -14.29 -35.03
C THR A 583 -30.64 -13.41 -34.15
N THR A 584 -30.56 -13.64 -32.83
CA THR A 584 -30.99 -12.71 -31.79
C THR A 584 -29.75 -12.18 -31.06
N TYR A 585 -29.72 -10.86 -30.82
CA TYR A 585 -28.58 -10.17 -30.22
C TYR A 585 -28.97 -9.70 -28.81
N ASN A 586 -29.13 -10.63 -27.87
CA ASN A 586 -29.75 -10.38 -26.57
C ASN A 586 -28.75 -10.56 -25.41
N THR A 587 -28.91 -9.73 -24.38
CA THR A 587 -28.15 -9.78 -23.13
C THR A 587 -29.10 -10.09 -21.96
N ALA A 588 -28.85 -11.17 -21.24
CA ALA A 588 -29.67 -11.67 -20.14
C ALA A 588 -28.82 -11.96 -18.90
N ILE A 589 -28.89 -11.10 -17.88
CA ILE A 589 -28.11 -11.22 -16.64
C ILE A 589 -29.07 -11.36 -15.46
N GLY A 590 -29.35 -12.60 -15.05
CA GLY A 590 -30.19 -12.88 -13.89
C GLY A 590 -30.99 -14.18 -13.96
N LEU A 591 -31.59 -14.55 -12.83
CA LEU A 591 -32.39 -15.77 -12.74
C LEU A 591 -33.67 -15.63 -13.57
N ARG A 592 -33.79 -16.48 -14.61
CA ARG A 592 -34.89 -16.48 -15.60
C ARG A 592 -35.04 -15.18 -16.41
N ALA A 593 -33.99 -14.35 -16.47
CA ALA A 593 -33.93 -13.23 -17.41
C ALA A 593 -34.14 -13.75 -18.85
N LEU A 594 -35.04 -13.13 -19.62
CA LEU A 594 -35.33 -13.50 -21.02
C LEU A 594 -35.67 -15.01 -21.22
N ARG A 595 -36.31 -15.65 -20.22
CA ARG A 595 -36.68 -17.08 -20.26
C ARG A 595 -38.06 -17.30 -20.91
N GLY A 596 -38.06 -17.49 -22.23
CA GLY A 596 -39.25 -17.83 -23.01
C GLY A 596 -40.02 -19.06 -22.52
N SER A 597 -41.24 -19.21 -23.04
CA SER A 597 -42.17 -20.31 -22.71
C SER A 597 -41.83 -21.63 -23.42
N SER A 598 -42.33 -22.74 -22.89
CA SER A 598 -42.22 -24.09 -23.47
C SER A 598 -43.37 -24.48 -24.41
N THR A 599 -44.35 -23.59 -24.65
CA THR A 599 -45.56 -23.88 -25.46
C THR A 599 -45.78 -22.95 -26.66
N ALA A 600 -45.00 -21.88 -26.75
CA ALA A 600 -44.89 -21.00 -27.92
C ALA A 600 -43.55 -20.26 -27.86
N ALA A 601 -43.02 -19.83 -29.00
CA ALA A 601 -41.70 -19.22 -29.13
C ALA A 601 -41.66 -17.77 -28.56
N ASN A 602 -41.73 -17.65 -27.24
CA ASN A 602 -41.93 -16.40 -26.50
C ASN A 602 -40.63 -15.72 -26.04
N ASN A 603 -39.56 -15.83 -26.82
CA ASN A 603 -38.42 -14.90 -26.72
C ASN A 603 -37.67 -14.75 -28.05
N THR A 604 -38.28 -14.07 -29.03
CA THR A 604 -37.67 -13.89 -30.37
C THR A 604 -37.45 -12.45 -30.79
N GLY A 605 -37.70 -11.50 -29.89
CA GLY A 605 -37.27 -10.13 -30.06
C GLY A 605 -35.74 -9.99 -30.00
N ARG A 606 -35.21 -8.94 -30.65
CA ARG A 606 -33.77 -8.67 -30.81
C ARG A 606 -33.30 -7.46 -30.01
N TYR A 607 -31.99 -7.36 -29.77
CA TYR A 607 -31.34 -6.21 -29.11
C TYR A 607 -31.91 -5.90 -27.72
N ASN A 608 -32.44 -6.92 -27.05
CA ASN A 608 -33.02 -6.77 -25.71
C ASN A 608 -31.95 -6.94 -24.64
N THR A 609 -31.95 -6.02 -23.66
CA THR A 609 -31.07 -6.05 -22.50
C THR A 609 -31.91 -6.27 -21.24
N SER A 610 -31.72 -7.40 -20.59
CA SER A 610 -32.42 -7.81 -19.37
C SER A 610 -31.44 -8.02 -18.22
N VAL A 611 -31.63 -7.29 -17.12
CA VAL A 611 -30.79 -7.36 -15.91
C VAL A 611 -31.68 -7.48 -14.67
N GLY A 612 -31.78 -8.69 -14.10
CA GLY A 612 -32.54 -8.92 -12.88
C GLY A 612 -33.32 -10.24 -12.83
N TYR A 613 -34.25 -10.33 -11.88
CA TYR A 613 -35.09 -11.52 -11.68
C TYR A 613 -36.34 -11.44 -12.56
N GLN A 614 -36.55 -12.43 -13.44
CA GLN A 614 -37.68 -12.50 -14.38
C GLN A 614 -37.89 -11.26 -15.29
N ALA A 615 -36.90 -10.38 -15.42
CA ALA A 615 -36.98 -9.25 -16.34
C ALA A 615 -37.05 -9.74 -17.81
N LEU A 616 -37.96 -9.15 -18.61
CA LEU A 616 -38.26 -9.55 -19.99
C LEU A 616 -38.57 -11.06 -20.17
N MET A 617 -39.09 -11.75 -19.15
CA MET A 617 -39.21 -13.22 -19.17
C MET A 617 -40.04 -13.75 -20.37
N GLU A 618 -41.21 -13.18 -20.64
CA GLU A 618 -42.15 -13.66 -21.69
C GLU A 618 -42.14 -12.78 -22.96
N ASN A 619 -41.01 -12.13 -23.25
CA ASN A 619 -40.85 -11.16 -24.33
C ASN A 619 -41.08 -11.73 -25.74
N THR A 620 -42.32 -11.75 -26.26
CA THR A 620 -42.64 -12.64 -27.39
C THR A 620 -41.91 -12.25 -28.69
N ASN A 621 -42.14 -11.02 -29.18
CA ASN A 621 -41.48 -10.47 -30.37
C ASN A 621 -40.79 -9.10 -30.13
N GLY A 622 -40.88 -8.54 -28.92
CA GLY A 622 -40.49 -7.16 -28.62
C GLY A 622 -39.00 -6.88 -28.80
N ASN A 623 -38.63 -5.86 -29.57
CA ASN A 623 -37.25 -5.51 -29.94
C ASN A 623 -36.73 -4.29 -29.17
N ASN A 624 -35.39 -4.18 -29.08
CA ASN A 624 -34.65 -3.03 -28.53
C ASN A 624 -35.01 -2.67 -27.07
N ASN A 625 -35.68 -3.55 -26.32
CA ASN A 625 -36.14 -3.22 -24.97
C ASN A 625 -35.00 -3.35 -23.94
N THR A 626 -34.90 -2.38 -23.05
CA THR A 626 -34.00 -2.41 -21.90
C THR A 626 -34.83 -2.55 -20.61
N ALA A 627 -34.61 -3.60 -19.85
CA ALA A 627 -35.30 -3.88 -18.60
C ALA A 627 -34.31 -4.20 -17.48
N SER A 628 -34.33 -3.42 -16.40
CA SER A 628 -33.45 -3.59 -15.25
C SER A 628 -34.24 -3.55 -13.94
N GLY A 629 -34.35 -4.69 -13.25
CA GLY A 629 -35.11 -4.81 -12.00
C GLY A 629 -35.73 -6.20 -11.79
N VAL A 630 -36.55 -6.30 -10.76
CA VAL A 630 -37.43 -7.46 -10.51
C VAL A 630 -38.66 -7.30 -11.39
N GLU A 631 -38.94 -8.28 -12.26
CA GLU A 631 -40.11 -8.33 -13.15
C GLU A 631 -40.31 -7.11 -14.09
N ALA A 632 -39.27 -6.31 -14.33
CA ALA A 632 -39.28 -5.24 -15.34
C ALA A 632 -39.57 -5.83 -16.74
N LEU A 633 -40.59 -5.31 -17.44
CA LEU A 633 -41.10 -5.87 -18.71
C LEU A 633 -41.42 -7.39 -18.68
N SER A 634 -41.68 -7.99 -17.50
CA SER A 634 -41.82 -9.46 -17.33
C SER A 634 -42.67 -10.15 -18.40
N SER A 635 -43.84 -9.60 -18.70
CA SER A 635 -44.74 -10.06 -19.77
C SER A 635 -44.92 -8.99 -20.86
N ASN A 636 -43.94 -8.87 -21.76
CA ASN A 636 -44.01 -8.00 -22.95
C ASN A 636 -44.41 -8.80 -24.21
N THR A 637 -45.58 -8.56 -24.79
CA THR A 637 -46.00 -9.32 -25.99
C THR A 637 -45.29 -8.83 -27.25
N SER A 638 -45.44 -7.54 -27.59
CA SER A 638 -44.92 -6.97 -28.84
C SER A 638 -44.58 -5.48 -28.72
N GLY A 639 -44.18 -5.04 -27.51
CA GLY A 639 -43.68 -3.69 -27.31
C GLY A 639 -42.24 -3.59 -27.76
N ASP A 640 -41.93 -2.64 -28.64
CA ASP A 640 -40.58 -2.32 -29.12
C ASP A 640 -40.06 -1.02 -28.47
N ASP A 641 -38.74 -0.86 -28.40
CA ASP A 641 -38.05 0.37 -27.99
C ASP A 641 -38.36 0.87 -26.55
N ASN A 642 -38.80 0.00 -25.63
CA ASN A 642 -39.13 0.42 -24.25
C ASN A 642 -37.93 0.37 -23.29
N SER A 643 -37.93 1.26 -22.31
CA SER A 643 -36.93 1.33 -21.24
C SER A 643 -37.60 1.26 -19.86
N ALA A 644 -37.35 0.20 -19.10
CA ALA A 644 -37.91 0.00 -17.76
C ALA A 644 -36.85 -0.23 -16.68
N PHE A 645 -36.90 0.57 -15.61
CA PHE A 645 -35.96 0.52 -14.50
C PHE A 645 -36.72 0.50 -13.16
N GLY A 646 -36.65 -0.62 -12.43
CA GLY A 646 -37.33 -0.80 -11.15
C GLY A 646 -38.20 -2.05 -11.07
N GLU A 647 -38.83 -2.26 -9.91
CA GLU A 647 -39.71 -3.41 -9.67
C GLU A 647 -41.04 -3.28 -10.42
N SER A 648 -41.33 -4.27 -11.27
CA SER A 648 -42.52 -4.35 -12.12
C SER A 648 -42.82 -3.09 -12.94
N ALA A 649 -41.76 -2.34 -13.29
CA ALA A 649 -41.84 -1.23 -14.23
C ALA A 649 -42.22 -1.76 -15.63
N LEU A 650 -43.26 -1.15 -16.23
CA LEU A 650 -43.89 -1.59 -17.49
C LEU A 650 -44.29 -3.10 -17.53
N ASN A 651 -44.52 -3.73 -16.37
CA ASN A 651 -44.98 -5.12 -16.29
C ASN A 651 -46.38 -5.25 -16.94
N SER A 652 -46.61 -6.37 -17.64
CA SER A 652 -47.81 -6.68 -18.42
C SER A 652 -48.05 -5.79 -19.65
N ASN A 653 -46.98 -5.37 -20.34
CA ASN A 653 -47.03 -4.64 -21.60
C ASN A 653 -47.59 -5.49 -22.76
N LYS A 654 -48.74 -5.12 -23.33
CA LYS A 654 -49.33 -5.80 -24.51
C LYS A 654 -49.21 -5.03 -25.82
N GLY A 655 -48.05 -4.42 -26.09
CA GLY A 655 -47.73 -3.83 -27.39
C GLY A 655 -47.45 -2.32 -27.36
N ASN A 656 -47.47 -1.69 -26.19
CA ASN A 656 -46.97 -0.35 -26.00
C ASN A 656 -45.48 -0.31 -26.41
N SER A 657 -45.15 0.63 -27.30
CA SER A 657 -43.80 0.82 -27.83
C SER A 657 -43.29 2.25 -27.59
N GLY A 658 -41.98 2.38 -27.41
CA GLY A 658 -41.27 3.65 -27.21
C GLY A 658 -41.47 4.32 -25.83
N SER A 659 -41.85 3.58 -24.78
CA SER A 659 -42.10 4.14 -23.45
C SER A 659 -40.91 4.04 -22.48
N VAL A 660 -40.81 5.00 -21.58
CA VAL A 660 -39.83 5.04 -20.47
C VAL A 660 -40.56 4.91 -19.13
N ALA A 661 -40.27 3.88 -18.34
CA ALA A 661 -40.86 3.63 -17.03
C ALA A 661 -39.77 3.46 -15.96
N MET A 662 -39.68 4.37 -14.99
CA MET A 662 -38.66 4.34 -13.93
C MET A 662 -39.30 4.46 -12.55
N GLY A 663 -39.16 3.42 -11.73
CA GLY A 663 -39.71 3.34 -10.37
C GLY A 663 -40.64 2.14 -10.15
N TYR A 664 -40.96 1.90 -8.87
CA TYR A 664 -41.87 0.83 -8.43
C TYR A 664 -43.25 0.99 -9.07
N HIS A 665 -43.69 -0.02 -9.83
CA HIS A 665 -44.98 -0.04 -10.56
C HIS A 665 -45.22 1.16 -11.50
N ALA A 666 -44.17 1.84 -11.97
CA ALA A 666 -44.30 2.83 -13.04
C ALA A 666 -44.88 2.15 -14.30
N MET A 667 -46.02 2.63 -14.79
CA MET A 667 -46.77 2.06 -15.92
C MET A 667 -47.06 0.54 -15.82
N LEU A 668 -47.27 0.02 -14.61
CA LEU A 668 -47.84 -1.32 -14.41
C LEU A 668 -49.20 -1.41 -15.16
N TYR A 669 -49.42 -2.47 -15.95
CA TYR A 669 -50.62 -2.69 -16.79
C TYR A 669 -50.82 -1.73 -17.98
N ALA A 670 -49.79 -1.51 -18.80
CA ALA A 670 -49.94 -0.88 -20.13
C ALA A 670 -50.58 -1.85 -21.15
N ASP A 671 -51.92 -1.90 -21.19
CA ASP A 671 -52.73 -2.96 -21.83
C ASP A 671 -53.55 -2.48 -23.05
N ASP A 672 -52.92 -2.35 -24.22
CA ASP A 672 -53.57 -2.04 -25.51
C ASP A 672 -53.95 -3.31 -26.29
N ARG A 673 -55.14 -3.85 -26.00
CA ARG A 673 -55.64 -5.07 -26.65
C ARG A 673 -56.33 -4.79 -27.99
N THR A 674 -55.61 -4.28 -29.00
CA THR A 674 -56.06 -4.47 -30.41
C THR A 674 -54.95 -4.44 -31.46
N SER A 675 -53.93 -3.59 -31.32
CA SER A 675 -52.82 -3.50 -32.29
C SER A 675 -51.66 -2.70 -31.68
N GLY A 676 -50.41 -3.13 -31.87
CA GLY A 676 -49.24 -2.48 -31.25
C GLY A 676 -49.08 -1.01 -31.63
N ARG A 677 -49.57 -0.11 -30.77
CA ARG A 677 -49.39 1.34 -30.88
C ARG A 677 -48.14 1.78 -30.13
N THR A 678 -47.36 2.65 -30.76
CA THR A 678 -46.40 3.48 -30.04
C THR A 678 -47.16 4.46 -29.15
N THR A 679 -46.82 4.54 -27.86
CA THR A 679 -47.46 5.50 -26.94
C THR A 679 -46.53 6.63 -26.53
N TYR A 680 -45.22 6.43 -26.59
CA TYR A 680 -44.20 7.45 -26.26
C TYR A 680 -44.42 8.11 -24.89
N ASN A 681 -44.91 7.33 -23.92
CA ASN A 681 -45.14 7.81 -22.56
C ASN A 681 -43.83 7.78 -21.73
N THR A 682 -43.66 8.78 -20.87
CA THR A 682 -42.57 8.83 -19.88
C THR A 682 -43.17 8.84 -18.47
N ALA A 683 -42.84 7.85 -17.65
CA ALA A 683 -43.30 7.71 -16.27
C ALA A 683 -42.11 7.52 -15.32
N ILE A 684 -41.90 8.46 -14.40
CA ILE A 684 -40.75 8.48 -13.48
C ILE A 684 -41.27 8.70 -12.06
N GLY A 685 -41.46 7.63 -11.29
CA GLY A 685 -41.92 7.69 -9.90
C GLY A 685 -42.67 6.44 -9.45
N TYR A 686 -42.95 6.39 -8.14
CA TYR A 686 -43.79 5.34 -7.54
C TYR A 686 -45.22 5.43 -8.08
N GLU A 687 -45.69 4.35 -8.70
CA GLU A 687 -47.00 4.26 -9.36
C GLU A 687 -47.32 5.43 -10.32
N ALA A 688 -46.29 6.03 -10.93
CA ALA A 688 -46.44 7.05 -11.96
C ALA A 688 -47.09 6.44 -13.22
N LEU A 689 -48.13 7.10 -13.74
CA LEU A 689 -48.90 6.67 -14.92
C LEU A 689 -49.33 5.18 -14.84
N ARG A 690 -49.71 4.73 -13.65
CA ARG A 690 -50.12 3.33 -13.39
C ARG A 690 -51.42 3.00 -14.13
N GLY A 691 -51.42 1.90 -14.87
CA GLY A 691 -52.62 1.33 -15.46
C GLY A 691 -53.49 0.61 -14.41
N SER A 692 -54.65 0.15 -14.85
CA SER A 692 -55.61 -0.62 -14.04
C SER A 692 -55.88 -1.97 -14.70
N THR A 693 -56.38 -2.93 -13.93
CA THR A 693 -56.50 -4.34 -14.32
C THR A 693 -57.63 -4.62 -15.32
N THR A 694 -58.52 -3.66 -15.56
CA THR A 694 -59.45 -3.70 -16.71
C THR A 694 -58.77 -3.17 -17.98
N ALA A 695 -59.16 -3.67 -19.15
CA ALA A 695 -58.56 -3.23 -20.41
C ALA A 695 -58.87 -1.75 -20.72
N ALA A 696 -58.03 -1.12 -21.53
CA ALA A 696 -58.08 0.30 -21.91
C ALA A 696 -57.72 1.35 -20.83
N ASN A 697 -57.05 0.94 -19.76
CA ASN A 697 -56.39 1.88 -18.83
C ASN A 697 -54.94 2.14 -19.27
N ASN A 698 -54.50 3.40 -19.17
CA ASN A 698 -53.26 3.95 -19.70
C ASN A 698 -52.94 3.62 -21.18
N THR A 699 -53.91 3.89 -22.06
CA THR A 699 -53.75 3.84 -23.53
C THR A 699 -53.43 5.21 -24.17
N GLY A 700 -53.44 6.28 -23.37
CA GLY A 700 -53.15 7.63 -23.84
C GLY A 700 -51.69 7.80 -24.29
N GLN A 701 -51.45 8.61 -25.32
CA GLN A 701 -50.15 8.83 -25.95
C GLN A 701 -49.49 10.15 -25.50
N TYR A 702 -48.16 10.20 -25.58
CA TYR A 702 -47.31 11.37 -25.33
C TYR A 702 -47.48 12.01 -23.94
N ASN A 703 -47.84 11.22 -22.92
CA ASN A 703 -47.95 11.71 -21.56
C ASN A 703 -46.59 11.70 -20.85
N THR A 704 -46.30 12.77 -20.10
CA THR A 704 -45.11 12.89 -19.25
C THR A 704 -45.54 12.96 -17.80
N SER A 705 -45.16 11.96 -17.01
CA SER A 705 -45.62 11.75 -15.65
C SER A 705 -44.44 11.57 -14.71
N VAL A 706 -44.15 12.57 -13.88
CA VAL A 706 -43.01 12.59 -12.97
C VAL A 706 -43.51 12.80 -11.53
N GLY A 707 -43.06 11.95 -10.61
CA GLY A 707 -43.44 11.97 -9.19
C GLY A 707 -44.57 11.00 -8.81
N TYR A 708 -44.78 10.89 -7.49
CA TYR A 708 -45.66 9.91 -6.84
C TYR A 708 -47.11 10.03 -7.32
N ARG A 709 -47.66 8.93 -7.87
CA ARG A 709 -49.04 8.84 -8.39
C ARG A 709 -49.45 9.98 -9.33
N SER A 710 -48.49 10.53 -10.07
CA SER A 710 -48.76 11.40 -11.21
C SER A 710 -49.56 10.63 -12.27
N LEU A 711 -50.63 11.24 -12.83
CA LEU A 711 -51.54 10.65 -13.83
C LEU A 711 -52.07 9.22 -13.50
N TYR A 712 -52.22 8.88 -12.22
CA TYR A 712 -52.50 7.53 -11.73
C TYR A 712 -53.79 6.85 -12.26
N SER A 713 -54.75 7.60 -12.79
CA SER A 713 -56.00 7.05 -13.35
C SER A 713 -56.14 7.22 -14.88
N ASN A 714 -55.09 7.67 -15.57
CA ASN A 714 -55.17 8.04 -16.99
C ASN A 714 -55.60 6.85 -17.86
N THR A 715 -56.66 6.99 -18.65
CA THR A 715 -57.21 5.90 -19.48
C THR A 715 -56.95 6.16 -20.96
N THR A 716 -57.41 7.29 -21.48
CA THR A 716 -57.28 7.71 -22.89
C THR A 716 -56.77 9.15 -23.06
N GLY A 717 -56.52 9.87 -21.96
CA GLY A 717 -55.98 11.23 -21.98
C GLY A 717 -54.60 11.30 -22.64
N ASN A 718 -54.45 12.18 -23.63
CA ASN A 718 -53.23 12.33 -24.45
C ASN A 718 -52.51 13.66 -24.16
N HIS A 719 -51.19 13.69 -24.38
CA HIS A 719 -50.36 14.89 -24.27
C HIS A 719 -50.47 15.62 -22.91
N ASN A 720 -50.71 14.89 -21.82
CA ASN A 720 -50.74 15.47 -20.49
C ASN A 720 -49.35 15.49 -19.86
N VAL A 721 -49.01 16.59 -19.18
CA VAL A 721 -47.77 16.75 -18.41
C VAL A 721 -48.13 16.87 -16.93
N ALA A 722 -47.64 15.97 -16.11
CA ALA A 722 -47.87 15.92 -14.67
C ALA A 722 -46.54 15.82 -13.93
N ASN A 723 -46.17 16.86 -13.15
CA ASN A 723 -44.92 16.87 -12.38
C ASN A 723 -45.18 17.14 -10.89
N GLY A 724 -45.10 16.10 -10.06
CA GLY A 724 -45.17 16.21 -8.60
C GLY A 724 -45.97 15.08 -7.93
N TYR A 725 -46.66 15.42 -6.85
CA TYR A 725 -47.38 14.45 -5.98
C TYR A 725 -48.88 14.49 -6.25
N ASN A 726 -49.50 13.35 -6.60
CA ASN A 726 -50.93 13.22 -6.93
C ASN A 726 -51.43 14.19 -8.02
N VAL A 727 -50.53 14.67 -8.88
CA VAL A 727 -50.86 15.61 -9.97
C VAL A 727 -51.66 14.88 -11.06
N LEU A 728 -52.77 15.48 -11.52
CA LEU A 728 -53.69 14.87 -12.50
C LEU A 728 -54.19 13.46 -12.09
N THR A 729 -54.24 13.15 -10.79
CA THR A 729 -54.46 11.77 -10.29
C THR A 729 -55.80 11.14 -10.69
N ALA A 730 -56.86 11.94 -10.92
CA ALA A 730 -58.17 11.46 -11.38
C ALA A 730 -58.38 11.56 -12.91
N ASN A 731 -57.40 12.05 -13.67
CA ASN A 731 -57.55 12.25 -15.11
C ASN A 731 -57.85 10.92 -15.78
N THR A 732 -58.86 10.86 -16.64
CA THR A 732 -59.19 9.64 -17.40
C THR A 732 -59.02 9.90 -18.88
N SER A 733 -59.83 10.78 -19.46
CA SER A 733 -59.84 11.13 -20.88
C SER A 733 -59.41 12.56 -21.20
N GLY A 734 -59.22 13.42 -20.18
CA GLY A 734 -58.77 14.80 -20.37
C GLY A 734 -57.41 14.88 -21.09
N TYR A 735 -57.26 15.79 -22.04
CA TYR A 735 -56.08 15.88 -22.92
C TYR A 735 -55.50 17.32 -23.02
N TYR A 736 -54.22 17.41 -23.39
CA TYR A 736 -53.41 18.66 -23.38
C TYR A 736 -53.37 19.41 -22.03
N ASN A 737 -53.51 18.72 -20.89
CA ASN A 737 -53.42 19.36 -19.58
C ASN A 737 -51.96 19.40 -19.07
N THR A 738 -51.51 20.55 -18.57
CA THR A 738 -50.16 20.75 -18.01
C THR A 738 -50.27 21.13 -16.53
N ALA A 739 -49.84 20.25 -15.64
CA ALA A 739 -49.98 20.42 -14.20
C ALA A 739 -48.68 20.15 -13.42
N SER A 740 -48.39 20.97 -12.41
CA SER A 740 -47.20 20.82 -11.56
C SER A 740 -47.44 21.18 -10.09
N GLY A 741 -46.83 20.44 -9.16
CA GLY A 741 -46.85 20.71 -7.72
C GLY A 741 -47.45 19.58 -6.87
N TYR A 742 -48.26 19.94 -5.87
CA TYR A 742 -48.93 18.98 -4.98
C TYR A 742 -50.43 19.03 -5.27
N SER A 743 -50.99 17.93 -5.75
CA SER A 743 -52.41 17.78 -6.11
C SER A 743 -52.93 18.86 -7.08
N ALA A 744 -52.06 19.38 -7.95
CA ALA A 744 -52.49 20.24 -9.06
C ALA A 744 -53.34 19.42 -10.06
N LEU A 745 -54.48 19.98 -10.49
CA LEU A 745 -55.48 19.29 -11.31
C LEU A 745 -55.97 17.93 -10.75
N ALA A 746 -55.85 17.67 -9.44
CA ALA A 746 -56.06 16.34 -8.88
C ALA A 746 -57.43 15.72 -9.22
N GLY A 747 -58.49 16.53 -9.26
CA GLY A 747 -59.86 16.13 -9.59
C GLY A 747 -60.24 16.14 -11.08
N ASN A 748 -59.33 16.50 -12.00
CA ASN A 748 -59.64 16.56 -13.44
C ASN A 748 -60.10 15.19 -13.94
N ILE A 749 -61.26 15.10 -14.59
CA ILE A 749 -61.78 13.83 -15.13
C ILE A 749 -61.68 13.85 -16.65
N THR A 750 -62.32 14.85 -17.28
CA THR A 750 -62.40 15.01 -18.74
C THR A 750 -62.09 16.43 -19.23
N GLY A 751 -61.65 17.34 -18.34
CA GLY A 751 -61.27 18.71 -18.71
C GLY A 751 -59.98 18.75 -19.53
N ASN A 752 -59.87 19.71 -20.44
CA ASN A 752 -58.85 19.75 -21.50
C ASN A 752 -58.17 21.12 -21.58
N PHE A 753 -56.95 21.16 -22.13
CA PHE A 753 -56.16 22.40 -22.32
C PHE A 753 -55.92 23.21 -21.02
N ASN A 754 -56.09 22.60 -19.84
CA ASN A 754 -55.92 23.32 -18.58
C ASN A 754 -54.45 23.35 -18.17
N THR A 755 -53.99 24.51 -17.69
CA THR A 755 -52.64 24.71 -17.16
C THR A 755 -52.70 25.06 -15.68
N ALA A 756 -51.95 24.35 -14.83
CA ALA A 756 -51.82 24.73 -13.42
C ALA A 756 -50.44 24.48 -12.80
N SER A 757 -50.03 25.37 -11.90
CA SER A 757 -48.82 25.18 -11.10
C SER A 757 -49.00 25.70 -9.68
N GLY A 758 -48.86 24.82 -8.70
CA GLY A 758 -48.99 25.15 -7.28
C GLY A 758 -49.71 24.08 -6.45
N HIS A 759 -49.62 24.22 -5.14
CA HIS A 759 -50.31 23.37 -4.17
C HIS A 759 -51.84 23.54 -4.31
N PHE A 760 -52.53 22.47 -4.68
CA PHE A 760 -53.96 22.43 -5.02
C PHE A 760 -54.43 23.42 -6.11
N ALA A 761 -53.56 23.85 -7.03
CA ALA A 761 -53.98 24.66 -8.17
C ALA A 761 -54.96 23.88 -9.09
N LEU A 762 -56.11 24.48 -9.41
CA LEU A 762 -57.22 23.84 -10.15
C LEU A 762 -57.78 22.53 -9.52
N SER A 763 -57.50 22.23 -8.25
CA SER A 763 -57.65 20.87 -7.70
C SER A 763 -59.05 20.25 -7.81
N GLY A 764 -60.11 21.07 -7.83
CA GLY A 764 -61.50 20.60 -7.93
C GLY A 764 -62.05 20.48 -9.36
N ASN A 765 -61.35 20.99 -10.38
CA ASN A 765 -61.84 21.00 -11.77
C ASN A 765 -62.20 19.59 -12.22
N THR A 766 -63.45 19.30 -12.61
CA THR A 766 -63.82 17.97 -13.11
C THR A 766 -63.91 17.92 -14.63
N ASN A 767 -64.55 18.94 -15.23
CA ASN A 767 -64.88 19.00 -16.66
C ASN A 767 -64.66 20.39 -17.29
N GLY A 768 -64.12 21.37 -16.56
CA GLY A 768 -63.79 22.69 -17.11
C GLY A 768 -62.59 22.64 -18.07
N ASP A 769 -62.61 23.50 -19.09
CA ASP A 769 -61.65 23.52 -20.20
C ASP A 769 -60.87 24.85 -20.28
N GLY A 770 -59.61 24.81 -20.70
CA GLY A 770 -58.82 25.99 -21.07
C GLY A 770 -58.53 26.96 -19.92
N ASN A 771 -58.55 26.50 -18.67
CA ASN A 771 -58.26 27.35 -17.51
C ASN A 771 -56.76 27.42 -17.22
N THR A 772 -56.31 28.54 -16.64
CA THR A 772 -54.91 28.76 -16.25
C THR A 772 -54.82 29.15 -14.77
N ALA A 773 -54.14 28.36 -13.94
CA ALA A 773 -54.04 28.62 -12.49
C ALA A 773 -52.61 28.52 -11.92
N PHE A 774 -52.05 29.64 -11.47
CA PHE A 774 -50.72 29.71 -10.86
C PHE A 774 -50.83 30.18 -9.40
N GLY A 775 -50.44 29.32 -8.45
CA GLY A 775 -50.41 29.64 -7.02
C GLY A 775 -51.16 28.63 -6.13
N ASN A 776 -50.99 28.76 -4.81
CA ASN A 776 -51.66 27.92 -3.83
C ASN A 776 -53.20 28.13 -3.90
N SER A 777 -53.95 27.05 -4.08
CA SER A 777 -55.43 27.06 -4.14
C SER A 777 -56.03 28.02 -5.18
N ALA A 778 -55.29 28.34 -6.25
CA ALA A 778 -55.80 29.14 -7.37
C ALA A 778 -56.86 28.33 -8.14
N LEU A 779 -58.03 28.94 -8.38
CA LEU A 779 -59.21 28.31 -9.00
C LEU A 779 -59.64 26.96 -8.34
N TYR A 780 -59.41 26.79 -7.04
CA TYR A 780 -59.50 25.50 -6.35
C TYR A 780 -60.89 24.83 -6.50
N ASN A 781 -61.99 25.54 -6.18
CA ASN A 781 -63.35 25.00 -6.31
C ASN A 781 -63.93 25.23 -7.71
N ASN A 782 -63.14 25.05 -8.77
CA ASN A 782 -63.71 25.00 -10.12
C ASN A 782 -64.54 23.71 -10.27
N SER A 783 -65.83 23.82 -10.58
CA SER A 783 -66.65 22.69 -11.01
C SER A 783 -66.65 22.55 -12.54
N SER A 784 -67.01 23.63 -13.24
CA SER A 784 -67.23 23.65 -14.70
C SER A 784 -66.97 25.02 -15.37
N ASN A 785 -66.25 25.92 -14.70
CA ASN A 785 -65.71 27.15 -15.28
C ASN A 785 -64.66 26.78 -16.35
N SER A 786 -64.70 27.49 -17.48
CA SER A 786 -63.82 27.32 -18.63
C SER A 786 -63.35 28.69 -19.12
N GLY A 787 -62.05 28.80 -19.45
CA GLY A 787 -61.43 30.03 -19.97
C GLY A 787 -61.08 31.09 -18.91
N SER A 788 -60.96 30.72 -17.63
CA SER A 788 -60.52 31.63 -16.56
C SER A 788 -59.01 31.59 -16.31
N VAL A 789 -58.44 32.72 -15.90
CA VAL A 789 -57.02 32.91 -15.55
C VAL A 789 -56.90 33.38 -14.10
N ALA A 790 -56.26 32.58 -13.24
CA ALA A 790 -56.08 32.84 -11.81
C ALA A 790 -54.60 32.77 -11.40
N VAL A 791 -53.95 33.90 -11.12
CA VAL A 791 -52.52 33.99 -10.80
C VAL A 791 -52.33 34.61 -9.42
N GLY A 792 -52.33 33.79 -8.38
CA GLY A 792 -52.15 34.21 -7.00
C GLY A 792 -52.69 33.20 -5.99
N CYS A 793 -52.22 33.31 -4.74
CA CYS A 793 -52.76 32.49 -3.64
C CYS A 793 -54.26 32.76 -3.47
N LYS A 794 -55.09 31.71 -3.55
CA LYS A 794 -56.56 31.76 -3.49
C LYS A 794 -57.22 32.70 -4.52
N ALA A 795 -56.55 33.05 -5.61
CA ALA A 795 -57.18 33.76 -6.72
C ALA A 795 -58.35 32.89 -7.23
N MET A 796 -59.56 33.44 -7.26
CA MET A 796 -60.79 32.73 -7.66
C MET A 796 -61.07 31.41 -6.90
N LEU A 797 -60.70 31.34 -5.61
CA LEU A 797 -60.88 30.17 -4.74
C LEU A 797 -62.29 29.55 -4.75
N PHE A 798 -63.33 30.38 -4.83
CA PHE A 798 -64.74 29.99 -4.84
C PHE A 798 -65.50 30.55 -6.08
N SER A 799 -64.87 30.59 -7.26
CA SER A 799 -65.57 30.97 -8.51
C SER A 799 -66.48 29.85 -9.05
N ASP A 800 -67.30 29.27 -8.19
CA ASP A 800 -68.18 28.14 -8.49
C ASP A 800 -69.53 28.64 -8.99
N ASN A 801 -69.88 28.28 -10.22
CA ASN A 801 -71.17 28.59 -10.82
C ASN A 801 -71.98 27.30 -10.97
N ARG A 802 -72.82 27.00 -9.96
CA ARG A 802 -73.66 25.79 -9.91
C ARG A 802 -74.79 25.75 -10.95
N THR A 803 -74.88 26.75 -11.82
CA THR A 803 -75.81 26.78 -12.94
C THR A 803 -75.12 26.28 -14.20
N ALA A 804 -75.33 25.01 -14.53
CA ALA A 804 -74.70 24.35 -15.67
C ALA A 804 -74.90 25.15 -16.99
N GLY A 805 -73.83 25.29 -17.78
CA GLY A 805 -73.87 25.91 -19.11
C GLY A 805 -73.46 27.39 -19.20
N ARG A 806 -72.99 28.03 -18.11
CA ARG A 806 -72.51 29.42 -18.11
C ARG A 806 -70.97 29.52 -18.05
N ILE A 807 -70.34 29.74 -19.21
CA ILE A 807 -68.89 29.97 -19.36
C ILE A 807 -68.47 31.28 -18.66
N THR A 808 -67.27 31.32 -18.08
CA THR A 808 -66.78 32.41 -17.21
C THR A 808 -65.36 32.82 -17.58
N TYR A 809 -65.21 33.89 -18.37
CA TYR A 809 -63.92 34.38 -18.87
C TYR A 809 -63.33 35.47 -17.95
N ASN A 810 -62.90 35.12 -16.74
CA ASN A 810 -62.36 36.09 -15.78
C ASN A 810 -60.84 36.02 -15.68
N THR A 811 -60.20 37.17 -15.45
CA THR A 811 -58.76 37.28 -15.17
C THR A 811 -58.57 37.84 -13.77
N ALA A 812 -57.91 37.07 -12.89
CA ALA A 812 -57.67 37.42 -11.50
C ALA A 812 -56.20 37.22 -11.13
N ILE A 813 -55.49 38.30 -10.84
CA ILE A 813 -54.07 38.31 -10.52
C ILE A 813 -53.88 38.93 -9.13
N GLY A 814 -53.23 38.21 -8.21
CA GLY A 814 -52.97 38.65 -6.83
C GLY A 814 -53.67 37.81 -5.76
N TYR A 815 -53.30 38.05 -4.50
CA TYR A 815 -53.82 37.33 -3.33
C TYR A 815 -55.33 37.57 -3.15
N GLU A 816 -56.13 36.50 -3.14
CA GLU A 816 -57.59 36.54 -2.97
C GLU A 816 -58.32 37.50 -3.95
N SER A 817 -57.72 37.77 -5.13
CA SER A 817 -58.39 38.46 -6.23
C SER A 817 -59.55 37.60 -6.74
N GLN A 818 -60.74 38.20 -6.90
CA GLN A 818 -61.99 37.51 -7.27
C GLN A 818 -62.31 36.24 -6.44
N ARG A 819 -61.90 36.20 -5.16
CA ARG A 819 -61.99 35.02 -4.27
C ARG A 819 -63.38 34.37 -4.24
N GLY A 820 -64.47 35.16 -4.20
CA GLY A 820 -65.83 34.67 -3.98
C GLY A 820 -66.13 34.30 -2.52
N SER A 821 -67.37 33.88 -2.27
CA SER A 821 -67.82 33.38 -0.96
C SER A 821 -67.92 31.85 -0.96
N SER A 822 -67.88 31.22 0.22
CA SER A 822 -68.27 29.82 0.38
C SER A 822 -69.78 29.59 0.22
N THR A 823 -70.59 30.66 0.13
CA THR A 823 -72.02 30.62 -0.18
C THR A 823 -72.27 30.74 -1.70
N PRO A 824 -73.24 30.02 -2.30
CA PRO A 824 -73.26 29.72 -3.74
C PRO A 824 -73.66 30.86 -4.70
N SER A 825 -73.57 32.11 -4.27
CA SER A 825 -74.15 33.29 -4.93
C SER A 825 -73.15 34.40 -5.25
N ASN A 826 -71.91 34.34 -4.75
CA ASN A 826 -71.00 35.48 -4.78
C ASN A 826 -69.78 35.19 -5.67
N ASN A 827 -69.66 36.02 -6.71
CA ASN A 827 -68.76 36.00 -7.86
C ASN A 827 -69.24 35.15 -9.05
N THR A 828 -70.46 35.45 -9.50
CA THR A 828 -71.08 34.89 -10.72
C THR A 828 -70.86 35.75 -11.98
N GLY A 829 -70.21 36.91 -11.84
CA GLY A 829 -69.96 37.85 -12.93
C GLY A 829 -68.85 37.39 -13.89
N ARG A 830 -68.88 37.91 -15.11
CA ARG A 830 -68.10 37.48 -16.28
C ARG A 830 -67.28 38.62 -16.87
N TYR A 831 -66.23 38.28 -17.63
CA TYR A 831 -65.33 39.24 -18.28
C TYR A 831 -64.69 40.24 -17.30
N ASN A 832 -64.57 39.84 -16.03
CA ASN A 832 -64.01 40.67 -14.97
C ASN A 832 -62.48 40.54 -14.94
N THR A 833 -61.80 41.68 -14.95
CA THR A 833 -60.33 41.76 -14.88
C THR A 833 -59.91 42.40 -13.56
N SER A 834 -59.27 41.63 -12.69
CA SER A 834 -58.84 42.06 -11.36
C SER A 834 -57.35 41.82 -11.14
N VAL A 835 -56.63 42.85 -10.69
CA VAL A 835 -55.17 42.81 -10.50
C VAL A 835 -54.82 43.49 -9.17
N GLY A 836 -54.54 42.71 -8.13
CA GLY A 836 -54.10 43.17 -6.82
C GLY A 836 -54.69 42.37 -5.66
N TYR A 837 -54.30 42.71 -4.43
CA TYR A 837 -54.81 42.10 -3.20
C TYR A 837 -56.32 42.33 -3.05
N GLN A 838 -57.12 41.27 -2.97
CA GLN A 838 -58.58 41.32 -2.76
C GLN A 838 -59.35 42.26 -3.72
N SER A 839 -58.84 42.47 -4.94
CA SER A 839 -59.57 43.14 -6.03
C SER A 839 -60.78 42.30 -6.47
N LEU A 840 -61.97 42.90 -6.57
CA LEU A 840 -63.26 42.23 -6.85
C LEU A 840 -63.56 40.99 -5.95
N SER A 841 -62.97 40.91 -4.75
CA SER A 841 -62.99 39.69 -3.93
C SER A 841 -64.40 39.22 -3.53
N LEU A 842 -65.33 40.15 -3.33
CA LEU A 842 -66.74 39.94 -2.97
C LEU A 842 -67.70 40.50 -4.04
N ASN A 843 -67.29 40.56 -5.32
CA ASN A 843 -68.24 40.79 -6.42
C ASN A 843 -69.38 39.77 -6.33
N THR A 844 -70.61 40.17 -6.64
CA THR A 844 -71.79 39.29 -6.63
C THR A 844 -72.17 38.86 -8.04
N THR A 845 -72.58 39.84 -8.85
CA THR A 845 -73.16 39.65 -10.20
C THR A 845 -72.58 40.55 -11.28
N GLY A 846 -71.73 41.54 -10.94
CA GLY A 846 -71.31 42.56 -11.90
C GLY A 846 -70.39 42.01 -12.99
N ASP A 847 -70.71 42.30 -14.26
CA ASP A 847 -69.96 41.91 -15.45
C ASP A 847 -69.04 43.06 -15.96
N TYR A 848 -68.00 42.70 -16.72
CA TYR A 848 -67.09 43.63 -17.43
C TYR A 848 -66.33 44.65 -16.56
N ASN A 849 -66.15 44.41 -15.26
CA ASN A 849 -65.45 45.33 -14.37
C ASN A 849 -63.91 45.19 -14.47
N ILE A 850 -63.21 46.32 -14.36
CA ILE A 850 -61.74 46.41 -14.33
C ILE A 850 -61.32 46.94 -12.94
N ALA A 851 -60.58 46.14 -12.18
CA ALA A 851 -60.21 46.44 -10.78
C ALA A 851 -58.70 46.23 -10.54
N ILE A 852 -57.90 47.30 -10.65
CA ILE A 852 -56.42 47.24 -10.57
C ILE A 852 -55.93 47.97 -9.32
N GLY A 853 -55.68 47.23 -8.23
CA GLY A 853 -55.21 47.77 -6.96
C GLY A 853 -55.55 46.87 -5.77
N SER A 854 -55.17 47.31 -4.56
CA SER A 854 -55.57 46.62 -3.33
C SER A 854 -57.01 46.99 -2.96
N THR A 855 -57.90 46.02 -2.78
CA THR A 855 -59.34 46.21 -2.43
C THR A 855 -60.15 47.11 -3.38
N THR A 856 -59.75 47.20 -4.64
CA THR A 856 -60.53 47.84 -5.72
C THR A 856 -61.83 47.08 -5.98
N LEU A 857 -62.95 47.79 -6.08
CA LEU A 857 -64.29 47.19 -6.28
C LEU A 857 -64.55 45.98 -5.36
N LEU A 858 -64.10 46.06 -4.10
CA LEU A 858 -64.06 44.94 -3.14
C LEU A 858 -65.41 44.23 -3.04
N SER A 859 -66.51 44.99 -3.01
CA SER A 859 -67.86 44.50 -3.25
C SER A 859 -68.52 45.35 -4.34
N SER A 860 -69.08 44.67 -5.35
CA SER A 860 -69.83 45.29 -6.44
C SER A 860 -71.03 44.42 -6.83
N SER A 861 -72.07 45.08 -7.34
CA SER A 861 -73.09 44.49 -8.20
C SER A 861 -73.30 45.26 -9.50
N GLY A 862 -72.57 46.37 -9.71
CA GLY A 862 -72.63 47.20 -10.90
C GLY A 862 -71.69 46.72 -12.01
N ASP A 863 -71.99 47.15 -13.24
CA ASP A 863 -71.33 46.70 -14.46
C ASP A 863 -70.36 47.74 -15.04
N ALA A 864 -69.34 47.26 -15.76
CA ALA A 864 -68.45 48.07 -16.60
C ALA A 864 -67.78 49.26 -15.87
N ASN A 865 -67.46 49.10 -14.57
CA ASN A 865 -66.69 50.09 -13.82
C ASN A 865 -65.17 49.89 -14.03
N ILE A 866 -64.42 50.99 -13.99
CA ILE A 866 -62.96 51.02 -14.05
C ILE A 866 -62.44 51.62 -12.74
N ALA A 867 -61.81 50.81 -11.89
CA ALA A 867 -61.23 51.22 -10.61
C ALA A 867 -59.74 50.88 -10.57
N ILE A 868 -58.89 51.89 -10.52
CA ILE A 868 -57.44 51.76 -10.52
C ILE A 868 -56.88 52.52 -9.31
N GLY A 869 -56.08 51.85 -8.47
CA GLY A 869 -55.56 52.40 -7.20
C GLY A 869 -56.28 51.86 -5.96
N THR A 870 -55.56 51.77 -4.83
CA THR A 870 -56.04 51.12 -3.60
C THR A 870 -57.38 51.67 -3.12
N SER A 871 -58.35 50.78 -2.85
CA SER A 871 -59.71 51.11 -2.39
C SER A 871 -60.52 52.05 -3.31
N ALA A 872 -60.13 52.20 -4.59
CA ALA A 872 -60.96 52.88 -5.58
C ALA A 872 -62.29 52.13 -5.81
N LEU A 873 -63.41 52.86 -5.80
CA LEU A 873 -64.79 52.35 -5.88
C LEU A 873 -65.08 51.12 -4.99
N LYS A 874 -64.51 51.08 -3.78
CA LYS A 874 -64.51 49.90 -2.88
C LYS A 874 -65.86 49.23 -2.66
N TYR A 875 -66.93 50.01 -2.59
CA TYR A 875 -68.30 49.56 -2.34
C TYR A 875 -69.26 50.31 -3.28
N THR A 876 -69.61 49.72 -4.43
CA THR A 876 -70.53 50.38 -5.37
C THR A 876 -71.49 49.42 -6.07
N ASN A 877 -72.74 49.85 -6.19
CA ASN A 877 -73.76 49.23 -7.04
C ASN A 877 -74.03 50.09 -8.30
N GLY A 878 -73.25 51.15 -8.51
CA GLY A 878 -73.31 51.98 -9.72
C GLY A 878 -72.51 51.36 -10.87
N SER A 879 -72.86 51.75 -12.10
CA SER A 879 -72.25 51.25 -13.34
C SER A 879 -71.58 52.38 -14.14
N TYR A 880 -70.63 52.00 -15.01
CA TYR A 880 -69.89 52.91 -15.90
C TYR A 880 -69.09 54.02 -15.20
N ASN A 881 -68.64 53.81 -13.96
CA ASN A 881 -67.80 54.79 -13.25
C ASN A 881 -66.31 54.56 -13.51
N ILE A 882 -65.54 55.64 -13.53
CA ILE A 882 -64.08 55.65 -13.67
C ILE A 882 -63.48 56.26 -12.41
N ALA A 883 -62.60 55.52 -11.73
CA ALA A 883 -61.84 55.98 -10.58
C ALA A 883 -60.36 55.63 -10.72
N LEU A 884 -59.48 56.61 -10.53
CA LEU A 884 -58.03 56.49 -10.69
C LEU A 884 -57.29 57.17 -9.53
N GLY A 885 -56.88 56.38 -8.55
CA GLY A 885 -56.03 56.80 -7.43
C GLY A 885 -56.38 56.12 -6.10
N TYR A 886 -55.64 56.45 -5.05
CA TYR A 886 -55.90 55.95 -3.70
C TYR A 886 -57.25 56.48 -3.19
N ASN A 887 -58.13 55.60 -2.71
CA ASN A 887 -59.49 55.90 -2.23
C ASN A 887 -60.41 56.64 -3.23
N ALA A 888 -60.05 56.72 -4.52
CA ALA A 888 -60.84 57.45 -5.51
C ALA A 888 -62.27 56.88 -5.63
N GLY A 889 -63.27 57.69 -5.32
CA GLY A 889 -64.68 57.27 -5.32
C GLY A 889 -65.07 56.30 -4.20
N ILE A 890 -64.31 56.18 -3.12
CA ILE A 890 -64.60 55.23 -2.01
C ILE A 890 -66.01 55.40 -1.40
N GLY A 891 -66.59 56.61 -1.46
CA GLY A 891 -67.95 56.92 -1.00
C GLY A 891 -69.05 56.84 -2.06
N LEU A 892 -68.76 56.48 -3.31
CA LEU A 892 -69.76 56.42 -4.39
C LEU A 892 -70.50 55.06 -4.37
N THR A 893 -71.64 55.00 -3.68
CA THR A 893 -72.34 53.72 -3.43
C THR A 893 -73.34 53.31 -4.52
N SER A 894 -73.91 54.25 -5.28
CA SER A 894 -74.94 53.93 -6.30
C SER A 894 -75.07 54.89 -7.48
N GLY A 895 -74.19 55.89 -7.60
CA GLY A 895 -74.19 56.81 -8.75
C GLY A 895 -73.48 56.24 -9.98
N ASN A 896 -73.82 56.75 -11.16
CA ASN A 896 -73.36 56.26 -12.46
C ASN A 896 -72.55 57.31 -13.24
N ARG A 897 -71.67 56.86 -14.16
CA ARG A 897 -70.94 57.73 -15.11
C ARG A 897 -70.14 58.87 -14.45
N ASN A 898 -69.47 58.59 -13.34
CA ASN A 898 -68.59 59.56 -12.68
C ASN A 898 -67.11 59.35 -13.04
N ILE A 899 -66.30 60.40 -12.98
CA ILE A 899 -64.85 60.39 -13.26
C ILE A 899 -64.10 61.00 -12.06
N LEU A 900 -63.37 60.17 -11.30
CA LEU A 900 -62.76 60.56 -10.02
C LEU A 900 -61.26 60.22 -10.03
N ILE A 901 -60.38 61.23 -10.08
CA ILE A 901 -58.94 61.03 -10.32
C ILE A 901 -58.11 61.73 -9.24
N GLY A 902 -57.26 61.00 -8.52
CA GLY A 902 -56.34 61.57 -7.52
C GLY A 902 -56.33 60.80 -6.19
N TYR A 903 -55.67 61.40 -5.19
CA TYR A 903 -55.59 60.87 -3.83
C TYR A 903 -56.79 61.29 -2.98
N ASP A 904 -57.43 60.32 -2.33
CA ASP A 904 -58.56 60.47 -1.38
C ASP A 904 -59.76 61.27 -1.91
N ILE A 905 -60.05 61.10 -3.21
CA ILE A 905 -61.14 61.79 -3.90
C ILE A 905 -62.50 61.19 -3.49
N SER A 906 -63.10 61.76 -2.44
CA SER A 906 -64.51 61.56 -2.12
C SER A 906 -65.43 62.19 -3.18
N ASN A 907 -66.70 61.76 -3.24
CA ASN A 907 -67.61 62.19 -4.29
C ASN A 907 -68.09 63.64 -4.03
N PRO A 908 -67.96 64.59 -4.98
CA PRO A 908 -67.95 66.03 -4.67
C PRO A 908 -69.30 66.66 -4.24
N VAL A 909 -70.38 65.87 -4.13
CA VAL A 909 -71.70 66.36 -3.70
C VAL A 909 -72.49 65.33 -2.86
N SER A 910 -72.68 64.09 -3.35
CA SER A 910 -73.41 63.04 -2.62
C SER A 910 -73.12 61.62 -3.13
N ASN A 911 -73.30 60.61 -2.29
CA ASN A 911 -72.90 59.20 -2.57
C ASN A 911 -73.64 58.54 -3.76
N SER A 912 -74.76 59.11 -4.20
CA SER A 912 -75.56 58.67 -5.35
C SER A 912 -75.48 59.61 -6.57
N SER A 913 -74.68 60.68 -6.51
CA SER A 913 -74.50 61.62 -7.61
C SER A 913 -73.97 60.93 -8.87
N SER A 914 -74.50 61.33 -10.03
CA SER A 914 -74.15 60.80 -11.36
C SER A 914 -73.70 61.93 -12.29
N ASN A 915 -72.93 61.62 -13.32
CA ASN A 915 -72.35 62.59 -14.27
C ASN A 915 -71.55 63.71 -13.53
N ARG A 916 -70.52 63.35 -12.75
CA ARG A 916 -69.61 64.28 -12.06
C ARG A 916 -68.14 63.98 -12.33
N MET A 917 -67.30 65.02 -12.32
CA MET A 917 -65.84 64.92 -12.38
C MET A 917 -65.20 65.54 -11.14
N SER A 918 -64.15 64.90 -10.62
CA SER A 918 -63.20 65.50 -9.67
C SER A 918 -61.78 65.01 -9.99
N ILE A 919 -60.83 65.93 -10.11
CA ILE A 919 -59.41 65.68 -10.38
C ILE A 919 -58.57 66.43 -9.36
N GLY A 920 -57.77 65.68 -8.58
CA GLY A 920 -56.84 66.21 -7.57
C GLY A 920 -57.49 66.97 -6.41
N ASN A 921 -58.81 66.84 -6.22
CA ASN A 921 -59.63 67.64 -5.31
C ASN A 921 -59.49 69.16 -5.52
N ILE A 922 -59.09 69.57 -6.73
CA ILE A 922 -58.85 70.96 -7.10
C ILE A 922 -59.58 71.32 -8.40
N ILE A 923 -59.57 70.45 -9.41
CA ILE A 923 -60.39 70.60 -10.63
C ILE A 923 -61.68 69.80 -10.45
N PHE A 924 -62.84 70.45 -10.60
CA PHE A 924 -64.14 69.79 -10.49
C PHE A 924 -65.04 70.13 -11.68
N ALA A 925 -65.92 69.22 -12.08
CA ALA A 925 -66.98 69.51 -13.04
C ALA A 925 -68.32 68.88 -12.68
N ASN A 926 -69.39 69.64 -12.89
CA ASN A 926 -70.78 69.21 -12.84
C ASN A 926 -71.31 68.99 -14.26
N GLY A 927 -72.37 68.19 -14.44
CA GLY A 927 -73.03 68.05 -15.75
C GLY A 927 -72.17 67.47 -16.88
N ILE A 928 -71.30 66.48 -16.61
CA ILE A 928 -70.52 65.78 -17.64
C ILE A 928 -71.37 64.73 -18.39
N ASP A 929 -72.42 65.18 -19.05
CA ASP A 929 -73.50 64.37 -19.63
C ASP A 929 -73.39 64.09 -21.14
N GLY A 930 -72.36 64.63 -21.80
CA GLY A 930 -72.12 64.47 -23.23
C GLY A 930 -72.00 63.00 -23.67
N THR A 931 -72.66 62.65 -24.77
CA THR A 931 -72.64 61.30 -25.36
C THR A 931 -72.61 61.36 -26.89
N GLY A 932 -71.86 60.46 -27.52
CA GLY A 932 -71.67 60.45 -28.97
C GLY A 932 -71.06 61.76 -29.48
N THR A 933 -71.83 62.52 -30.26
CA THR A 933 -71.44 63.84 -30.80
C THR A 933 -71.98 65.02 -29.98
N VAL A 934 -72.72 64.79 -28.90
CA VAL A 934 -73.29 65.85 -28.06
C VAL A 934 -72.25 66.37 -27.07
N ILE A 935 -71.93 67.66 -27.16
CA ILE A 935 -71.00 68.35 -26.25
C ILE A 935 -71.64 68.48 -24.87
N SER A 936 -70.85 68.17 -23.83
CA SER A 936 -71.20 68.31 -22.41
C SER A 936 -71.76 69.70 -22.06
N SER A 937 -72.82 69.73 -21.25
CA SER A 937 -73.41 71.00 -20.77
C SER A 937 -72.62 71.66 -19.61
N GLY A 938 -71.79 70.87 -18.92
CA GLY A 938 -71.10 71.19 -17.67
C GLY A 938 -70.12 72.38 -17.60
N ASN A 939 -69.87 72.81 -16.36
CA ASN A 939 -68.89 73.84 -15.98
C ASN A 939 -67.63 73.24 -15.33
N VAL A 940 -66.50 73.95 -15.34
CA VAL A 940 -65.25 73.55 -14.67
C VAL A 940 -64.84 74.57 -13.59
N GLY A 941 -64.47 74.07 -12.40
CA GLY A 941 -63.94 74.87 -11.29
C GLY A 941 -62.50 74.50 -10.97
N ILE A 942 -61.73 75.47 -10.49
CA ILE A 942 -60.39 75.30 -9.90
C ILE A 942 -60.44 75.87 -8.49
N GLY A 943 -60.29 75.02 -7.46
CA GLY A 943 -60.45 75.40 -6.05
C GLY A 943 -61.91 75.50 -5.56
N ILE A 944 -62.90 75.19 -6.41
CA ILE A 944 -64.32 75.15 -6.06
C ILE A 944 -65.01 73.89 -6.61
N SER A 945 -65.74 73.18 -5.74
CA SER A 945 -66.36 71.88 -6.03
C SER A 945 -67.66 71.93 -6.84
N ASN A 946 -68.38 73.05 -6.81
CA ASN A 946 -69.58 73.27 -7.62
C ASN A 946 -69.46 74.56 -8.45
N PRO A 947 -68.83 74.52 -9.64
CA PRO A 947 -68.61 75.69 -10.46
C PRO A 947 -69.91 76.27 -11.05
N ALA A 948 -70.24 77.51 -10.64
CA ALA A 948 -71.33 78.31 -11.21
C ALA A 948 -70.97 78.90 -12.60
N TYR A 949 -69.69 79.09 -12.89
CA TYR A 949 -69.18 79.64 -14.15
C TYR A 949 -68.31 78.61 -14.89
N ARG A 950 -68.17 78.74 -16.22
CA ARG A 950 -67.47 77.75 -17.06
C ARG A 950 -66.00 77.53 -16.72
N LEU A 951 -65.31 78.58 -16.29
CA LEU A 951 -64.07 78.49 -15.53
C LEU A 951 -64.25 79.33 -14.27
N HIS A 952 -64.31 78.68 -13.11
CA HIS A 952 -64.41 79.37 -11.81
C HIS A 952 -63.15 79.06 -10.99
N VAL A 953 -62.21 80.00 -10.94
CA VAL A 953 -61.00 79.89 -10.11
C VAL A 953 -61.25 80.58 -8.78
N VAL A 954 -61.11 79.87 -7.67
CA VAL A 954 -61.26 80.41 -6.31
C VAL A 954 -60.03 80.04 -5.49
N SER A 955 -59.42 81.05 -4.86
CA SER A 955 -58.30 80.85 -3.93
C SER A 955 -58.83 80.87 -2.49
N ASN A 956 -58.50 79.83 -1.73
CA ASN A 956 -58.97 79.62 -0.36
C ASN A 956 -57.87 79.86 0.69
N SER A 957 -56.74 80.50 0.33
CA SER A 957 -55.68 80.87 1.26
C SER A 957 -54.96 82.16 0.83
N SER A 958 -54.37 82.86 1.81
CA SER A 958 -53.72 84.16 1.63
C SER A 958 -52.50 84.16 0.69
N ASN A 959 -51.82 83.01 0.54
CA ASN A 959 -50.59 82.90 -0.24
C ASN A 959 -50.75 82.12 -1.56
N ALA A 960 -51.94 81.57 -1.85
CA ALA A 960 -52.22 80.89 -3.12
C ALA A 960 -52.52 81.92 -4.23
N THR A 961 -51.46 82.61 -4.67
CA THR A 961 -51.50 83.58 -5.76
C THR A 961 -51.32 82.91 -7.12
N MET A 962 -51.91 83.51 -8.17
CA MET A 962 -51.61 83.15 -9.55
C MET A 962 -50.20 83.66 -9.89
N ALA A 963 -49.20 82.78 -9.84
CA ALA A 963 -47.80 83.15 -10.02
C ALA A 963 -47.49 83.59 -11.46
N LEU A 964 -47.11 84.86 -11.63
CA LEU A 964 -46.62 85.44 -12.87
C LEU A 964 -45.08 85.61 -12.78
N ARG A 965 -44.38 85.54 -13.91
CA ARG A 965 -42.91 85.62 -14.01
C ARG A 965 -42.51 86.59 -15.11
N GLN A 966 -41.38 87.28 -14.95
CA GLN A 966 -40.87 88.26 -15.90
C GLN A 966 -39.39 88.02 -16.22
N ASN A 967 -38.99 88.34 -17.45
CA ASN A 967 -37.62 88.28 -17.95
C ASN A 967 -37.22 89.67 -18.48
N GLY A 968 -36.34 90.35 -17.76
CA GLY A 968 -35.89 91.72 -18.04
C GLY A 968 -35.50 92.42 -16.75
N ASP A 969 -35.15 93.70 -16.84
CA ASP A 969 -34.62 94.48 -15.71
C ASP A 969 -35.71 95.34 -15.04
N GLY A 970 -36.97 94.86 -15.10
CA GLY A 970 -38.14 95.43 -14.45
C GLY A 970 -38.64 94.58 -13.27
N SER A 971 -39.84 94.93 -12.79
CA SER A 971 -40.48 94.32 -11.62
C SER A 971 -41.43 93.17 -12.02
N ILE A 972 -41.28 92.00 -11.40
CA ILE A 972 -42.03 90.77 -11.75
C ILE A 972 -43.53 90.88 -11.46
N LEU A 973 -43.88 91.52 -10.36
CA LEU A 973 -45.24 91.84 -9.94
C LEU A 973 -45.20 93.29 -9.46
N LYS A 974 -46.16 94.11 -9.91
CA LYS A 974 -46.35 95.47 -9.41
C LYS A 974 -47.76 95.62 -8.86
N ALA A 975 -47.86 96.34 -7.75
CA ALA A 975 -49.09 96.96 -7.30
C ALA A 975 -48.86 98.48 -7.33
N TYR A 976 -49.78 99.19 -7.96
CA TYR A 976 -49.89 100.64 -7.93
C TYR A 976 -51.16 101.01 -7.16
N ASP A 977 -51.23 102.24 -6.64
CA ASP A 977 -52.45 102.80 -6.06
C ASP A 977 -53.32 103.52 -7.12
N GLU A 978 -54.30 104.31 -6.69
CA GLU A 978 -55.26 104.98 -7.57
C GLU A 978 -54.76 106.30 -8.19
N ASP A 979 -53.70 106.90 -7.65
CA ASP A 979 -52.93 107.99 -8.29
C ASP A 979 -51.69 107.47 -9.07
N ASN A 980 -51.35 106.18 -8.88
CA ASN A 980 -50.50 105.30 -9.69
C ASN A 980 -48.98 105.26 -9.33
N ASP A 981 -48.62 105.41 -8.05
CA ASP A 981 -47.25 105.29 -7.51
C ASP A 981 -46.90 103.86 -6.98
N GLU A 982 -45.62 103.57 -6.67
CA GLU A 982 -45.10 102.21 -6.40
C GLU A 982 -44.53 102.01 -4.98
N VAL A 983 -45.14 101.09 -4.21
CA VAL A 983 -44.80 100.82 -2.78
C VAL A 983 -44.23 99.42 -2.49
N TRP A 984 -44.26 98.47 -3.43
CA TRP A 984 -43.61 97.16 -3.25
C TRP A 984 -43.01 96.66 -4.57
N ASN A 985 -41.71 96.43 -4.58
CA ASN A 985 -40.96 96.08 -5.79
C ASN A 985 -40.10 94.83 -5.55
N VAL A 986 -40.22 93.85 -6.46
CA VAL A 986 -39.48 92.58 -6.42
C VAL A 986 -38.58 92.48 -7.65
N THR A 987 -37.28 92.69 -7.45
CA THR A 987 -36.22 92.66 -8.47
C THR A 987 -35.20 91.53 -8.23
N LYS A 988 -34.22 91.36 -9.11
CA LYS A 988 -33.29 90.22 -9.10
C LYS A 988 -32.28 90.24 -7.94
N GLY A 989 -32.07 89.08 -7.34
CA GLY A 989 -30.85 88.72 -6.61
C GLY A 989 -30.65 89.35 -5.21
N SER A 990 -31.46 90.34 -4.83
CA SER A 990 -31.36 91.00 -3.54
C SER A 990 -32.75 91.31 -2.99
N MET A 991 -33.11 90.65 -1.89
CA MET A 991 -34.33 90.97 -1.14
C MET A 991 -33.98 92.04 -0.11
N TRP A 992 -34.26 93.30 -0.46
CA TRP A 992 -33.92 94.45 0.37
C TRP A 992 -34.97 94.67 1.46
N PHE A 993 -34.61 94.33 2.69
CA PHE A 993 -35.36 94.76 3.87
C PHE A 993 -34.83 96.12 4.31
N TYR A 994 -35.62 97.17 4.04
CA TYR A 994 -35.34 98.53 4.49
C TYR A 994 -36.03 98.80 5.84
N ASN A 995 -35.28 99.38 6.77
CA ASN A 995 -35.87 100.20 7.84
C ASN A 995 -36.44 101.50 7.21
N GLY A 996 -37.22 102.31 7.94
CA GLY A 996 -37.71 103.62 7.46
C GLY A 996 -36.59 104.51 6.90
N ASP A 997 -35.38 104.42 7.49
CA ASP A 997 -34.17 105.15 7.06
C ASP A 997 -33.14 104.26 6.29
N HIS A 998 -33.55 103.07 5.81
CA HIS A 998 -32.92 102.31 4.71
C HIS A 998 -31.45 101.78 4.86
N HIS A 999 -31.07 101.06 5.93
CA HIS A 999 -29.75 100.37 6.07
C HIS A 999 -29.82 98.92 6.66
N HIS A 1000 -28.71 98.13 6.65
CA HIS A 1000 -28.68 96.64 6.73
C HIS A 1000 -27.77 96.02 7.83
N THR A 1001 -27.85 94.68 8.08
CA THR A 1001 -27.27 94.04 9.29
C THR A 1001 -26.59 92.64 9.24
N LEU A 1002 -26.60 91.81 8.17
CA LEU A 1002 -25.96 90.44 8.18
C LEU A 1002 -25.57 89.89 6.78
N ALA A 1003 -24.51 89.06 6.67
CA ALA A 1003 -24.10 88.35 5.43
C ALA A 1003 -23.20 87.09 5.65
N PHE A 1004 -23.12 86.18 4.67
CA PHE A 1004 -22.26 84.96 4.62
C PHE A 1004 -21.80 84.64 3.17
N HIS A 1005 -20.61 84.03 2.96
CA HIS A 1005 -20.06 83.65 1.63
C HIS A 1005 -19.10 82.42 1.67
N SER A 1006 -18.90 81.71 0.55
CA SER A 1006 -17.88 80.65 0.34
C SER A 1006 -17.50 80.45 -1.15
N TYR A 1007 -16.26 80.02 -1.46
CA TYR A 1007 -15.75 79.69 -2.82
C TYR A 1007 -14.52 78.72 -2.78
N ASP A 1008 -14.19 78.05 -3.90
CA ASP A 1008 -13.40 76.80 -3.95
C ASP A 1008 -11.99 76.83 -4.61
N ASN A 1009 -11.23 75.73 -4.38
CA ASN A 1009 -10.12 75.11 -5.16
C ASN A 1009 -8.64 75.39 -4.80
N THR A 1010 -7.98 74.47 -4.07
CA THR A 1010 -6.69 73.77 -4.40
C THR A 1010 -6.21 72.83 -3.27
N PRO A 1011 -5.36 71.81 -3.52
CA PRO A 1011 -5.18 70.70 -2.58
C PRO A 1011 -3.93 70.80 -1.66
N SER A 1012 -4.01 71.58 -0.56
CA SER A 1012 -3.21 71.35 0.69
C SER A 1012 -3.44 72.38 1.82
N SER A 1013 -4.70 72.70 2.17
CA SER A 1013 -5.05 73.40 3.43
C SER A 1013 -6.52 73.16 3.79
N ALA A 1014 -6.87 73.24 5.08
CA ALA A 1014 -8.24 73.09 5.56
C ALA A 1014 -9.03 74.41 5.43
N GLY A 1015 -10.33 74.31 5.19
CA GLY A 1015 -11.24 75.46 5.34
C GLY A 1015 -11.35 75.89 6.81
N SER A 1016 -11.54 77.19 7.05
CA SER A 1016 -11.65 77.75 8.39
C SER A 1016 -12.94 78.56 8.58
N ILE A 1017 -13.55 78.41 9.75
CA ILE A 1017 -14.56 79.34 10.26
C ILE A 1017 -13.81 80.34 11.13
N VAL A 1018 -13.83 81.62 10.76
CA VAL A 1018 -13.19 82.69 11.51
C VAL A 1018 -14.27 83.57 12.14
N LEU A 1019 -14.43 83.44 13.46
CA LEU A 1019 -15.27 84.34 14.25
C LEU A 1019 -14.41 85.49 14.76
N TYR A 1020 -14.68 86.69 14.24
CA TYR A 1020 -14.03 87.92 14.68
C TYR A 1020 -14.77 88.51 15.88
N ASN A 1021 -14.02 89.00 16.88
CA ASN A 1021 -14.54 90.04 17.76
C ASN A 1021 -14.49 91.41 17.04
N ALA A 1022 -15.01 92.47 17.67
CA ALA A 1022 -15.07 93.81 17.09
C ALA A 1022 -13.71 94.46 16.74
N ALA A 1023 -12.57 93.82 17.05
CA ALA A 1023 -11.22 94.30 16.74
C ALA A 1023 -10.44 93.39 15.75
N GLY A 1024 -10.99 92.25 15.32
CA GLY A 1024 -10.51 91.52 14.14
C GLY A 1024 -9.39 90.48 14.32
N THR A 1025 -9.03 90.07 15.54
CA THR A 1025 -8.01 89.03 15.79
C THR A 1025 -8.61 87.73 16.35
N SER A 1026 -8.09 86.58 15.89
CA SER A 1026 -8.61 85.23 16.17
C SER A 1026 -8.57 84.82 17.64
N ALA A 1027 -9.63 84.17 18.12
CA ALA A 1027 -9.69 83.49 19.42
C ALA A 1027 -9.42 81.97 19.27
N THR A 1028 -8.84 81.35 20.31
CA THR A 1028 -8.49 79.92 20.34
C THR A 1028 -9.73 79.03 20.45
N ILE A 1029 -9.72 77.88 19.76
CA ILE A 1029 -10.74 76.84 19.90
C ILE A 1029 -10.45 76.00 21.14
N VAL A 1030 -11.45 75.83 22.01
CA VAL A 1030 -11.48 74.80 23.05
C VAL A 1030 -12.25 73.60 22.50
N LEU A 1031 -11.67 72.40 22.61
CA LEU A 1031 -12.32 71.15 22.23
C LEU A 1031 -12.59 70.32 23.49
N ASP A 1032 -13.75 70.57 24.09
CA ASP A 1032 -14.36 69.66 25.07
C ASP A 1032 -15.07 68.52 24.32
N GLY A 1033 -15.10 67.33 24.92
CA GLY A 1033 -15.34 66.07 24.21
C GLY A 1033 -15.94 64.98 25.09
N ASP A 1034 -16.96 65.31 25.88
CA ASP A 1034 -17.70 64.35 26.68
C ASP A 1034 -18.46 63.33 25.80
N TYR A 1035 -17.92 62.12 25.69
CA TYR A 1035 -18.65 60.93 25.25
C TYR A 1035 -18.05 59.64 25.86
N ASP A 1036 -18.04 59.57 27.20
CA ASP A 1036 -18.01 58.33 28.00
C ASP A 1036 -16.96 57.25 27.62
N GLY A 1037 -15.67 57.61 27.65
CA GLY A 1037 -14.56 56.64 27.58
C GLY A 1037 -13.15 57.25 27.45
N ASP A 1038 -12.22 56.84 28.33
CA ASP A 1038 -10.79 57.21 28.42
C ASP A 1038 -10.23 58.17 27.34
N GLY A 1039 -10.28 59.48 27.62
CA GLY A 1039 -9.75 60.56 26.78
C GLY A 1039 -8.22 60.61 26.69
N ARG A 1040 -7.59 59.54 26.19
CA ARG A 1040 -6.14 59.33 26.24
C ARG A 1040 -5.40 59.94 25.04
N ILE A 1041 -4.93 61.18 25.18
CA ILE A 1041 -4.04 61.83 24.20
C ILE A 1041 -2.68 61.09 24.15
N THR A 1042 -2.52 60.20 23.17
CA THR A 1042 -1.26 59.46 22.93
C THR A 1042 -0.53 60.06 21.72
N THR A 1043 0.27 61.11 21.94
CA THR A 1043 1.17 61.69 20.93
C THR A 1043 2.59 61.14 21.06
N GLN A 1044 3.34 61.09 19.96
CA GLN A 1044 4.77 60.74 19.96
C GLN A 1044 5.67 61.91 20.44
N GLU A 1045 5.20 63.16 20.32
CA GLU A 1045 5.85 64.34 20.88
C GLU A 1045 4.76 65.27 21.44
N LEU A 1046 4.78 65.57 22.74
CA LEU A 1046 3.97 66.65 23.34
C LEU A 1046 4.85 67.91 23.38
N ARG A 1047 4.91 68.61 22.24
CA ARG A 1047 5.81 69.75 22.07
C ARG A 1047 5.18 71.05 22.58
N ILE A 1048 5.36 71.32 23.87
CA ILE A 1048 4.97 72.59 24.49
C ILE A 1048 5.90 73.70 23.95
N THR A 1049 5.41 74.50 23.01
CA THR A 1049 6.19 75.55 22.32
C THR A 1049 6.14 76.93 23.00
N GLY A 1050 5.43 77.06 24.12
CA GLY A 1050 5.40 78.27 24.95
C GLY A 1050 5.46 77.92 26.44
N GLY A 1051 6.50 78.37 27.12
CA GLY A 1051 6.75 78.18 28.55
C GLY A 1051 8.08 77.46 28.85
N SER A 1052 8.49 77.33 30.12
CA SER A 1052 9.82 76.73 30.46
C SER A 1052 9.97 76.06 31.84
N ASP A 1053 8.89 75.95 32.59
CA ASP A 1053 8.81 75.34 33.92
C ASP A 1053 7.51 74.54 34.10
N LEU A 1054 7.53 73.62 35.06
CA LEU A 1054 6.35 72.93 35.56
C LEU A 1054 5.92 73.64 36.85
N SER A 1055 4.66 74.08 36.88
CA SER A 1055 4.11 74.88 37.96
C SER A 1055 2.82 74.28 38.50
N GLU A 1056 2.57 74.48 39.78
CA GLU A 1056 1.33 74.11 40.48
C GLU A 1056 0.82 75.32 41.27
N PHE A 1057 -0.48 75.37 41.51
CA PHE A 1057 -1.14 76.46 42.22
C PHE A 1057 -1.07 76.25 43.74
N PHE A 1058 -0.49 77.23 44.43
CA PHE A 1058 -0.46 77.32 45.90
C PHE A 1058 -1.02 78.66 46.36
N GLU A 1059 -1.46 78.71 47.60
CA GLU A 1059 -1.95 79.91 48.25
C GLU A 1059 -0.87 80.49 49.19
N LEU A 1060 -0.73 81.83 49.23
CA LEU A 1060 0.31 82.53 49.98
C LEU A 1060 -0.27 83.30 51.18
N THR A 1061 0.23 83.06 52.39
CA THR A 1061 -0.25 83.70 53.63
C THR A 1061 0.60 84.91 54.04
N ASP A 1062 -0.10 86.03 54.31
CA ASP A 1062 0.36 87.31 54.89
C ASP A 1062 1.70 87.86 54.36
N VAL A 1063 1.71 88.35 53.11
CA VAL A 1063 2.84 89.13 52.56
C VAL A 1063 2.39 90.30 51.68
N ASP A 1064 2.70 91.53 52.09
CA ASP A 1064 2.61 92.72 51.23
C ASP A 1064 3.76 92.74 50.20
N ASN A 1065 3.44 93.01 48.93
CA ASN A 1065 4.38 93.05 47.79
C ASN A 1065 4.99 91.69 47.39
N ILE A 1066 4.15 90.70 47.11
CA ILE A 1066 4.54 89.46 46.44
C ILE A 1066 4.97 89.77 44.98
N GLU A 1067 6.23 89.50 44.65
CA GLU A 1067 6.75 89.62 43.28
C GLU A 1067 7.13 88.27 42.65
N LYS A 1068 6.99 88.19 41.32
CA LYS A 1068 7.40 87.02 40.55
C LYS A 1068 8.91 86.86 40.59
N GLY A 1069 9.36 85.62 40.80
CA GLY A 1069 10.75 85.29 41.06
C GLY A 1069 11.17 85.40 42.52
N MET A 1070 10.28 85.80 43.45
CA MET A 1070 10.55 85.60 44.87
C MET A 1070 10.58 84.12 45.24
N VAL A 1071 11.44 83.78 46.18
CA VAL A 1071 11.54 82.47 46.84
C VAL A 1071 10.47 82.36 47.93
N VAL A 1072 9.85 81.18 48.04
CA VAL A 1072 8.81 80.88 49.03
C VAL A 1072 9.13 79.61 49.81
N SER A 1073 8.69 79.56 51.06
CA SER A 1073 8.79 78.42 51.98
C SER A 1073 7.40 77.96 52.41
N ILE A 1074 7.27 76.73 52.90
CA ILE A 1074 6.04 76.19 53.49
C ILE A 1074 5.69 76.99 54.75
N ASP A 1075 4.44 77.46 54.85
CA ASP A 1075 3.92 78.03 56.08
C ASP A 1075 3.55 76.90 57.06
N GLU A 1076 4.24 76.85 58.19
CA GLU A 1076 3.99 75.84 59.23
C GLU A 1076 2.73 76.10 60.06
N ASN A 1077 2.13 77.30 59.93
CA ASN A 1077 0.93 77.71 60.65
C ASN A 1077 -0.35 77.47 59.83
N ASN A 1078 -0.24 77.40 58.49
CA ASN A 1078 -1.36 77.25 57.57
C ASN A 1078 -1.11 76.05 56.61
N PRO A 1079 -1.44 74.81 57.01
CA PRO A 1079 -1.09 73.60 56.26
C PRO A 1079 -1.62 73.60 54.82
N GLY A 1080 -0.71 73.54 53.85
CA GLY A 1080 -1.01 73.61 52.40
C GLY A 1080 -0.72 74.98 51.78
N HIS A 1081 -0.54 76.02 52.59
CA HIS A 1081 -0.13 77.35 52.15
C HIS A 1081 1.39 77.52 52.22
N LEU A 1082 1.88 78.54 51.51
CA LEU A 1082 3.28 78.96 51.52
C LEU A 1082 3.40 80.40 52.05
N THR A 1083 4.62 80.86 52.32
CA THR A 1083 4.91 82.28 52.59
C THR A 1083 6.29 82.65 52.03
N VAL A 1084 6.63 83.94 51.98
CA VAL A 1084 7.89 84.42 51.36
C VAL A 1084 9.10 84.14 52.28
N SER A 1085 10.13 83.47 51.75
CA SER A 1085 11.28 83.04 52.55
C SER A 1085 12.11 84.23 53.04
N ASN A 1086 12.43 84.31 54.33
CA ASN A 1086 13.09 85.47 54.96
C ASN A 1086 14.31 85.11 55.83
N THR A 1087 14.74 83.86 55.80
CA THR A 1087 15.80 83.29 56.65
C THR A 1087 16.78 82.51 55.77
N ALA A 1088 18.09 82.70 55.94
CA ALA A 1088 19.08 81.96 55.16
C ALA A 1088 19.13 80.47 55.54
N TYR A 1089 19.39 79.60 54.54
CA TYR A 1089 19.44 78.14 54.70
C TYR A 1089 18.15 77.50 55.27
N ASP A 1090 16.99 78.08 54.97
CA ASP A 1090 15.68 77.55 55.38
C ASP A 1090 15.34 76.24 54.64
N LYS A 1091 15.07 75.20 55.42
CA LYS A 1091 14.75 73.85 54.94
C LYS A 1091 13.26 73.65 54.63
N LYS A 1092 12.43 74.67 54.88
CA LYS A 1092 11.03 74.72 54.45
C LYS A 1092 10.87 75.27 53.04
N VAL A 1093 11.96 75.61 52.33
CA VAL A 1093 11.88 76.24 51.01
C VAL A 1093 11.14 75.36 49.99
N ALA A 1094 10.07 75.91 49.40
CA ALA A 1094 9.08 75.19 48.62
C ALA A 1094 9.19 75.44 47.11
N GLY A 1095 9.83 76.54 46.70
CA GLY A 1095 10.02 76.89 45.30
C GLY A 1095 10.20 78.38 45.05
N ILE A 1096 9.98 78.79 43.80
CA ILE A 1096 10.04 80.18 43.34
C ILE A 1096 8.73 80.53 42.63
N ILE A 1097 8.20 81.72 42.87
CA ILE A 1097 6.98 82.20 42.20
C ILE A 1097 7.25 82.38 40.70
N SER A 1098 6.49 81.69 39.84
CA SER A 1098 6.72 81.67 38.39
C SER A 1098 6.29 82.98 37.71
N GLY A 1099 6.68 83.16 36.45
CA GLY A 1099 6.24 84.26 35.60
C GLY A 1099 7.20 85.45 35.45
N ALA A 1100 8.41 85.39 36.00
CA ALA A 1100 9.37 86.50 35.98
C ALA A 1100 10.11 86.64 34.63
N LYS A 1101 10.34 87.90 34.19
CA LYS A 1101 10.92 88.26 32.87
C LYS A 1101 10.28 87.49 31.70
N ASP A 1102 8.94 87.48 31.66
CA ASP A 1102 8.10 86.90 30.60
C ASP A 1102 8.27 85.40 30.33
N ILE A 1103 9.06 84.66 31.14
CA ILE A 1103 8.98 83.20 31.19
C ILE A 1103 7.61 82.83 31.75
N LYS A 1104 6.84 82.05 31.00
CA LYS A 1104 5.54 81.51 31.42
C LYS A 1104 5.67 80.05 31.86
N PRO A 1105 4.80 79.58 32.79
CA PRO A 1105 4.55 78.16 33.01
C PRO A 1105 4.36 77.42 31.69
N GLY A 1106 5.07 76.29 31.52
CA GLY A 1106 4.94 75.42 30.35
C GLY A 1106 3.89 74.33 30.57
N LEU A 1107 3.89 73.72 31.75
CA LEU A 1107 2.85 72.80 32.19
C LEU A 1107 2.31 73.26 33.54
N ILE A 1108 1.01 73.53 33.61
CA ILE A 1108 0.30 73.83 34.85
C ILE A 1108 -0.40 72.55 35.30
N MET A 1109 -0.15 72.15 36.54
CA MET A 1109 -0.82 71.03 37.21
C MET A 1109 -1.90 71.57 38.15
N SER A 1110 -3.12 71.04 38.03
CA SER A 1110 -4.27 71.43 38.85
C SER A 1110 -5.34 70.32 38.79
N GLN A 1111 -6.00 70.00 39.90
CA GLN A 1111 -7.11 69.05 39.93
C GLN A 1111 -8.35 69.68 40.56
N GLN A 1112 -9.32 70.02 39.72
CA GLN A 1112 -10.57 70.68 40.14
C GLN A 1112 -11.31 69.83 41.18
N GLY A 1113 -11.70 70.46 42.30
CA GLY A 1113 -12.34 69.77 43.43
C GLY A 1113 -11.39 69.16 44.47
N THR A 1114 -10.10 69.54 44.45
CA THR A 1114 -9.12 69.24 45.52
C THR A 1114 -8.64 70.52 46.21
N ILE A 1115 -7.73 70.42 47.18
CA ILE A 1115 -7.15 71.59 47.87
C ILE A 1115 -6.09 72.35 47.05
N ALA A 1116 -5.74 71.88 45.85
CA ALA A 1116 -4.73 72.48 44.97
C ALA A 1116 -5.38 73.47 43.97
N ASP A 1117 -6.00 74.53 44.50
CA ASP A 1117 -6.83 75.51 43.77
C ASP A 1117 -6.58 76.96 44.24
N GLY A 1118 -5.31 77.27 44.60
CA GLY A 1118 -4.86 78.59 45.07
C GLY A 1118 -4.50 79.58 43.96
N GLU A 1119 -4.22 80.85 44.29
CA GLU A 1119 -4.01 81.90 43.28
C GLU A 1119 -2.60 81.95 42.66
N HIS A 1120 -1.57 81.42 43.33
CA HIS A 1120 -0.17 81.70 42.97
C HIS A 1120 0.56 80.48 42.38
N LEU A 1121 1.10 80.64 41.16
CA LEU A 1121 1.84 79.58 40.46
C LEU A 1121 3.30 79.50 40.93
N ILE A 1122 3.67 78.36 41.51
CA ILE A 1122 5.01 78.09 42.02
C ILE A 1122 5.74 77.14 41.07
N ALA A 1123 6.95 77.51 40.65
CA ALA A 1123 7.81 76.67 39.85
C ALA A 1123 8.46 75.58 40.73
N LEU A 1124 7.99 74.34 40.59
CA LEU A 1124 8.51 73.19 41.32
C LEU A 1124 9.74 72.57 40.61
N SER A 1125 9.81 72.71 39.28
CA SER A 1125 10.92 72.23 38.47
C SER A 1125 11.01 72.96 37.13
N GLY A 1126 12.22 73.19 36.63
CA GLY A 1126 12.46 73.83 35.33
C GLY A 1126 13.26 75.12 35.43
N ARG A 1127 13.05 76.05 34.48
CA ARG A 1127 13.85 77.28 34.37
C ARG A 1127 13.02 78.51 34.70
N VAL A 1128 13.29 79.14 35.84
CA VAL A 1128 12.59 80.34 36.32
C VAL A 1128 13.62 81.39 36.79
N TYR A 1129 13.30 82.68 36.65
CA TYR A 1129 14.14 83.72 37.24
C TYR A 1129 13.86 83.85 38.74
N CYS A 1130 14.91 83.76 39.55
CA CYS A 1130 14.90 83.93 40.99
C CYS A 1130 15.49 85.29 41.38
N MET A 1131 14.91 85.98 42.36
CA MET A 1131 15.52 87.12 43.03
C MET A 1131 16.73 86.61 43.83
N VAL A 1132 17.90 87.19 43.61
CA VAL A 1132 19.15 86.77 44.27
C VAL A 1132 19.85 87.98 44.88
N ASP A 1133 20.33 87.85 46.11
CA ASP A 1133 21.31 88.76 46.72
C ASP A 1133 22.72 88.15 46.62
N ALA A 1134 23.60 88.85 45.88
CA ALA A 1134 25.01 88.54 45.71
C ALA A 1134 25.92 89.60 46.36
N THR A 1135 25.40 90.43 47.27
CA THR A 1135 26.15 91.52 47.93
C THR A 1135 27.35 90.99 48.73
N GLU A 1136 27.15 89.92 49.51
CA GLU A 1136 28.21 89.29 50.31
C GLU A 1136 29.09 88.33 49.50
N ASN A 1137 28.51 87.62 48.53
CA ASN A 1137 29.19 86.57 47.76
C ASN A 1137 28.75 86.59 46.29
N PRO A 1138 29.67 86.78 45.31
CA PRO A 1138 29.36 86.69 43.89
C PRO A 1138 28.78 85.33 43.49
N VAL A 1139 27.67 85.35 42.75
CA VAL A 1139 27.01 84.17 42.18
C VAL A 1139 27.53 83.96 40.76
N GLU A 1140 28.11 82.80 40.50
CA GLU A 1140 28.58 82.35 39.19
C GLU A 1140 27.72 81.19 38.65
N ILE A 1141 27.87 80.90 37.36
CA ILE A 1141 27.05 79.88 36.69
C ILE A 1141 27.45 78.49 37.19
N GLY A 1142 26.48 77.73 37.71
CA GLY A 1142 26.66 76.40 38.29
C GLY A 1142 26.71 76.39 39.83
N ASP A 1143 26.82 77.55 40.48
CA ASP A 1143 26.68 77.66 41.94
C ASP A 1143 25.31 77.15 42.41
N MET A 1144 25.28 76.54 43.60
CA MET A 1144 24.03 76.18 44.26
C MET A 1144 23.47 77.38 45.03
N LEU A 1145 22.15 77.55 44.95
CA LEU A 1145 21.43 78.63 45.59
C LEU A 1145 20.52 78.11 46.71
N THR A 1146 20.46 78.86 47.80
CA THR A 1146 19.65 78.62 49.00
C THR A 1146 18.92 79.91 49.37
N THR A 1147 18.00 79.91 50.34
CA THR A 1147 17.31 81.13 50.80
C THR A 1147 18.30 82.13 51.42
N SER A 1148 17.93 83.41 51.45
CA SER A 1148 18.67 84.48 52.13
C SER A 1148 17.90 85.01 53.35
N GLU A 1149 18.58 85.75 54.22
CA GLU A 1149 17.94 86.60 55.25
C GLU A 1149 17.18 87.79 54.63
N VAL A 1150 17.34 88.02 53.34
CA VAL A 1150 16.61 89.03 52.56
C VAL A 1150 15.30 88.41 52.05
N PRO A 1151 14.12 88.95 52.42
CA PRO A 1151 12.83 88.42 52.02
C PRO A 1151 12.70 88.19 50.51
N GLY A 1152 12.26 86.97 50.16
CA GLY A 1152 12.04 86.52 48.79
C GLY A 1152 13.31 86.32 47.95
N HIS A 1153 14.50 86.51 48.50
CA HIS A 1153 15.75 86.35 47.77
C HIS A 1153 16.48 85.05 48.11
N ALA A 1154 17.11 84.45 47.11
CA ALA A 1154 18.14 83.43 47.30
C ALA A 1154 19.54 84.05 47.41
N MET A 1155 20.51 83.26 47.87
CA MET A 1155 21.93 83.60 47.90
C MET A 1155 22.80 82.37 47.58
N LYS A 1156 24.10 82.60 47.32
CA LYS A 1156 25.07 81.54 47.10
C LYS A 1156 25.26 80.67 48.34
N VAL A 1157 25.21 79.35 48.17
CA VAL A 1157 25.67 78.39 49.17
C VAL A 1157 27.17 78.57 49.42
N ASN A 1158 27.52 78.97 50.64
CA ASN A 1158 28.89 79.05 51.16
C ASN A 1158 29.16 78.06 52.32
N ASP A 1159 28.11 77.55 52.98
CA ASP A 1159 28.15 76.40 53.90
C ASP A 1159 27.36 75.23 53.30
N PHE A 1160 28.07 74.18 52.88
CA PHE A 1160 27.49 73.02 52.21
C PHE A 1160 26.83 72.00 53.16
N ASP A 1161 27.08 72.07 54.47
CA ASP A 1161 26.46 71.17 55.44
C ASP A 1161 25.13 71.73 55.97
N GLN A 1162 25.03 73.05 56.13
CA GLN A 1162 23.74 73.71 56.39
C GLN A 1162 22.79 73.59 55.17
N ALA A 1163 23.32 73.73 53.95
CA ALA A 1163 22.57 73.63 52.69
C ALA A 1163 21.83 72.30 52.45
N ARG A 1164 22.14 71.23 53.19
CA ARG A 1164 21.49 69.91 53.02
C ARG A 1164 19.99 69.99 53.33
N GLY A 1165 19.16 70.01 52.30
CA GLY A 1165 17.70 70.21 52.38
C GLY A 1165 17.22 71.67 52.34
N ALA A 1166 18.08 72.62 51.93
CA ALA A 1166 17.73 74.04 51.75
C ALA A 1166 18.14 74.58 50.36
N ILE A 1167 18.38 73.70 49.38
CA ILE A 1167 18.85 74.07 48.03
C ILE A 1167 17.65 74.20 47.10
N ILE A 1168 17.53 75.38 46.48
CA ILE A 1168 16.43 75.74 45.58
C ILE A 1168 16.75 75.29 44.15
N GLY A 1169 18.03 75.31 43.78
CA GLY A 1169 18.51 74.97 42.45
C GLY A 1169 19.92 75.46 42.18
N LYS A 1170 20.28 75.55 40.90
CA LYS A 1170 21.57 76.08 40.43
C LYS A 1170 21.42 77.33 39.57
N ALA A 1171 22.31 78.30 39.78
CA ALA A 1171 22.39 79.50 38.97
C ALA A 1171 22.77 79.17 37.51
N MET A 1172 21.95 79.59 36.56
CA MET A 1172 22.22 79.50 35.11
C MET A 1172 22.84 80.78 34.55
N THR A 1173 22.76 81.89 35.28
CA THR A 1173 23.38 83.19 34.96
C THR A 1173 24.10 83.73 36.19
N SER A 1174 25.17 84.49 36.00
CA SER A 1174 25.93 85.08 37.11
C SER A 1174 25.41 86.46 37.55
N LEU A 1175 25.57 86.77 38.84
CA LEU A 1175 25.34 88.08 39.45
C LEU A 1175 26.55 88.40 40.34
N LYS A 1176 27.36 89.38 39.90
CA LYS A 1176 28.70 89.59 40.49
C LYS A 1176 28.70 90.32 41.84
N THR A 1177 27.66 91.11 42.12
CA THR A 1177 27.47 91.88 43.36
C THR A 1177 26.07 92.54 43.32
N GLY A 1178 25.47 92.78 44.49
CA GLY A 1178 24.15 93.41 44.62
C GLY A 1178 22.97 92.44 44.42
N ARG A 1179 21.75 93.00 44.34
CA ARG A 1179 20.50 92.24 44.18
C ARG A 1179 20.00 92.25 42.73
N GLY A 1180 19.40 91.14 42.29
CA GLY A 1180 18.72 91.07 40.99
C GLY A 1180 18.26 89.69 40.56
N LEU A 1181 17.47 89.64 39.47
CA LEU A 1181 16.90 88.41 38.91
C LEU A 1181 17.93 87.57 38.14
N VAL A 1182 18.35 86.46 38.75
CA VAL A 1182 19.21 85.39 38.18
C VAL A 1182 18.32 84.28 37.60
N LEU A 1183 18.64 83.75 36.41
CA LEU A 1183 17.96 82.55 35.91
C LEU A 1183 18.44 81.33 36.71
N VAL A 1184 17.52 80.52 37.22
CA VAL A 1184 17.81 79.34 38.04
C VAL A 1184 17.22 78.10 37.38
N LEU A 1185 17.98 77.01 37.38
CA LEU A 1185 17.46 75.67 37.13
C LEU A 1185 16.97 75.14 38.47
N VAL A 1186 15.65 75.17 38.67
CA VAL A 1186 14.99 74.68 39.88
C VAL A 1186 14.88 73.17 39.81
N SER A 1187 15.32 72.55 40.90
CA SER A 1187 15.31 71.11 41.13
C SER A 1187 15.44 70.91 42.64
N LEU A 1188 14.33 71.09 43.34
CA LEU A 1188 14.22 70.86 44.78
C LEU A 1188 14.63 69.40 45.12
N GLN A 1189 15.32 69.19 46.24
CA GLN A 1189 15.86 67.89 46.70
C GLN A 1189 15.73 67.72 48.22
#